data_AF-A0A936PDQ1-F1
#
_entry.id   AF-A0A936PDQ1-F1
#
_cell.length_a   1.000
_cell.length_b   1.000
_cell.length_c   1.000
_cell.angle_alpha   90.00
_cell.angle_beta   90.00
_cell.angle_gamma   90.00
#
_symmetry.space_group_name_H-M   'P 1'
#
loop_
_entity.id
_entity.type
_entity.pdbx_description
1 polymer ?
#
loop_
_entity_poly.entity_id
_entity_poly.type
_entity_poly.pdbx_seq_one_letter_code
_entity_poly.pdbx_strand_id
1 'polypeptide(L)'
;MDGTLANTQSLSLNAGTGGAIAASSTIGTGTSLATLTVTNSNGATFSGAVTTGTSVVLTDTTDATAITFNGALTTPTLTTAAQGYNLVLNGGATITNAVSFAHTGTLTLGNDAADVLLFDGGLTATDPSGVTLNGTVRTSGDAVSLGDGNTALTLAGTTSIIDTTNNGGTAAGAGITLGGAVDGTLANTQSLSLNAGTGGAIAASSTIGTGTSLATLTVTNSNGATFSGAVTTGTSVVLTDTTDATAITFNGALTTPTLTTAAQGYNLVLNGGATITNAVSFAHTGTLTLGNDAADVLLFDGGLTATDPSGVTLNGTVRTSGDAVSLGDGNTALTLAGTTSIIDTTNNGGTAAGAGITLGGAVDGTLANTQSLSLNAGTGGAIAASSTIGTGTSLATLTVTNSNGATFSGAVTTGTSVVLTDTTDATAITFNGALTTPTLTTAAQGYNLVLNGGATITNAVSFAHTGTLTLGNDAADVLLFDGGLTATDPSGVTLNGTVRTSGDAVSLGDGNTALTLAGTTSIIDTTNNGGTAAGAGITLGGAVDGTLANTQSLSLNAGTGGAIAASSTIGTGTSLATLTVTNSNGATFSGAVTTGTSVVLTDTTDATAITFNGALTTPTLTTAAQGYNLVLNGGATITNAVSFAHTGTLTLGNDAADVLLFDGGLTATDPSGVTLNGTVRTSGDAVSLGDGNTALTLAGTTSIIDTTNNGGTAAGAGITLGGAVDGTLANTQSLSLNAGTGGAIAASSTIGTGTSLATLTVTNSNGATFSGAVTTGTSVVLTDTTDATAITFNGALTTPTLTTAAQGYNLVLNGGATITNAVSFAHTGTLTLGNDAADVLLFDGGLTATDPSGVTLNGTVRTSGDAVSLGDGNTALTLAGTTSIIDTTNNGGTAAGRASPWAGRWMARWPTRRA
;
A
#
# COMPACT_ATOMS: atom_id res chain seq x y z
N MET A 1 48.24 75.27 20.49
CA MET A 1 49.63 75.14 20.96
C MET A 1 50.40 74.35 19.91
N ASP A 2 51.30 74.99 19.17
CA ASP A 2 52.09 74.34 18.12
C ASP A 2 53.56 74.28 18.50
N GLY A 3 54.30 73.32 17.94
CA GLY A 3 55.76 73.36 17.95
C GLY A 3 56.27 74.49 17.05
N THR A 4 57.53 74.89 17.23
CA THR A 4 58.22 75.79 16.28
C THR A 4 58.89 75.05 15.12
N LEU A 5 59.11 73.73 15.29
CA LEU A 5 59.71 72.80 14.35
C LEU A 5 58.97 71.46 14.49
N ALA A 6 58.44 70.95 13.38
CA ALA A 6 57.62 69.74 13.37
C ALA A 6 58.35 68.56 14.04
N ASN A 7 57.66 67.84 14.91
CA ASN A 7 58.08 66.56 15.50
C ASN A 7 59.32 66.63 16.42
N THR A 8 59.70 67.81 16.90
CA THR A 8 60.91 67.97 17.75
C THR A 8 60.61 68.32 19.21
N GLN A 9 59.46 68.97 19.47
CA GLN A 9 59.12 69.54 20.78
C GLN A 9 58.01 68.74 21.44
N SER A 10 58.21 68.34 22.70
CA SER A 10 57.21 67.60 23.48
C SER A 10 56.50 68.52 24.49
N LEU A 11 55.23 68.22 24.77
CA LEU A 11 54.42 68.88 25.78
C LEU A 11 54.04 67.87 26.87
N SER A 12 54.36 68.15 28.13
CA SER A 12 53.90 67.37 29.28
C SER A 12 52.93 68.19 30.11
N LEU A 13 51.75 67.65 30.37
CA LEU A 13 50.70 68.26 31.17
C LEU A 13 50.55 67.49 32.47
N ASN A 14 50.78 68.17 33.59
CA ASN A 14 50.64 67.65 34.96
C ASN A 14 49.91 68.68 35.82
N ALA A 15 48.78 68.29 36.39
CA ALA A 15 47.94 69.15 37.22
C ALA A 15 47.85 68.68 38.69
N GLY A 16 48.62 67.66 39.06
CA GLY A 16 48.55 67.00 40.36
C GLY A 16 47.24 66.22 40.59
N THR A 17 47.05 65.70 41.80
CA THR A 17 45.93 64.81 42.15
C THR A 17 44.55 65.49 42.20
N GLY A 18 44.49 66.84 42.13
CA GLY A 18 43.24 67.60 42.23
C GLY A 18 42.97 68.58 41.08
N GLY A 19 43.95 68.86 40.22
CA GLY A 19 43.80 69.82 39.12
C GLY A 19 43.30 69.16 37.84
N ALA A 20 42.36 69.77 37.14
CA ALA A 20 41.92 69.34 35.82
C ALA A 20 42.76 70.02 34.71
N ILE A 21 42.96 69.32 33.60
CA ILE A 21 43.59 69.86 32.39
C ILE A 21 42.50 70.22 31.39
N ALA A 22 42.53 71.43 30.83
CA ALA A 22 41.62 71.83 29.76
C ALA A 22 42.36 72.59 28.66
N ALA A 23 42.34 72.04 27.44
CA ALA A 23 42.85 72.68 26.23
C ALA A 23 41.70 73.00 25.29
N SER A 24 41.31 74.28 25.22
CA SER A 24 40.20 74.74 24.38
C SER A 24 40.57 74.96 22.91
N SER A 25 41.87 75.05 22.59
CA SER A 25 42.39 75.24 21.23
C SER A 25 43.05 73.96 20.71
N THR A 26 43.39 73.95 19.41
CA THR A 26 44.11 72.83 18.80
C THR A 26 45.53 72.70 19.37
N ILE A 27 46.07 71.48 19.36
CA ILE A 27 47.45 71.16 19.76
C ILE A 27 48.14 70.50 18.57
N GLY A 28 49.23 71.11 18.08
CA GLY A 28 50.09 70.55 17.05
C GLY A 28 49.52 70.50 15.63
N THR A 29 48.38 71.16 15.36
CA THR A 29 47.75 71.16 14.03
C THR A 29 48.46 72.04 13.01
N GLY A 30 49.10 73.13 13.45
CA GLY A 30 49.89 74.00 12.55
C GLY A 30 51.30 73.47 12.38
N THR A 31 51.93 73.07 13.48
CA THR A 31 53.23 72.41 13.49
C THR A 31 53.24 71.38 14.62
N SER A 32 53.34 70.11 14.25
CA SER A 32 53.17 68.97 15.15
C SER A 32 54.19 68.94 16.28
N LEU A 33 53.71 68.60 17.47
CA LEU A 33 54.57 68.24 18.60
C LEU A 33 55.21 66.88 18.35
N ALA A 34 56.36 66.60 18.98
CA ALA A 34 56.89 65.25 19.06
C ALA A 34 55.96 64.37 19.91
N THR A 35 55.92 64.60 21.22
CA THR A 35 55.10 63.83 22.18
C THR A 35 54.17 64.73 22.99
N LEU A 36 52.94 64.30 23.23
CA LEU A 36 52.06 64.85 24.27
C LEU A 36 51.98 63.85 25.43
N THR A 37 52.34 64.26 26.63
CA THR A 37 52.21 63.45 27.84
C THR A 37 51.17 64.05 28.78
N VAL A 38 50.23 63.23 29.25
CA VAL A 38 49.31 63.56 30.34
C VAL A 38 49.65 62.69 31.55
N THR A 39 49.86 63.33 32.70
CA THR A 39 50.20 62.65 33.97
C THR A 39 49.56 63.38 35.13
N ASN A 40 49.13 62.67 36.17
CA ASN A 40 48.55 63.22 37.40
C ASN A 40 47.55 64.37 37.15
N SER A 41 46.31 64.05 36.80
CA SER A 41 45.21 65.03 36.65
C SER A 41 43.91 64.52 37.26
N ASN A 42 42.99 65.42 37.60
CA ASN A 42 41.60 65.10 37.94
C ASN A 42 40.70 65.26 36.70
N GLY A 43 41.09 64.58 35.62
CA GLY A 43 40.49 64.69 34.29
C GLY A 43 41.26 65.63 33.35
N ALA A 44 41.17 65.34 32.05
CA ALA A 44 41.76 66.16 31.00
C ALA A 44 40.80 66.27 29.81
N THR A 45 40.56 67.48 29.29
CA THR A 45 39.69 67.71 28.12
C THR A 45 40.43 68.47 27.04
N PHE A 46 40.48 67.90 25.83
CA PHE A 46 41.03 68.51 24.62
C PHE A 46 39.88 68.81 23.65
N SER A 47 39.43 70.07 23.60
CA SER A 47 38.31 70.50 22.76
C SER A 47 38.68 70.65 21.29
N GLY A 48 39.93 71.04 20.99
CA GLY A 48 40.45 71.12 19.63
C GLY A 48 41.17 69.83 19.22
N ALA A 49 41.45 69.68 17.92
CA ALA A 49 42.24 68.57 17.40
C ALA A 49 43.65 68.53 18.02
N VAL A 50 44.14 67.30 18.23
CA VAL A 50 45.45 67.03 18.81
C VAL A 50 46.28 66.24 17.80
N THR A 51 47.38 66.82 17.33
CA THR A 51 48.30 66.21 16.37
C THR A 51 49.71 66.12 16.96
N THR A 52 50.28 64.92 16.96
CA THR A 52 51.68 64.67 17.34
C THR A 52 52.37 63.84 16.27
N GLY A 53 53.68 63.98 16.14
CA GLY A 53 54.50 63.28 15.17
C GLY A 53 55.20 62.04 15.69
N THR A 54 55.12 61.75 16.99
CA THR A 54 55.65 60.50 17.57
C THR A 54 54.64 59.80 18.47
N SER A 55 54.14 60.47 19.53
CA SER A 55 53.24 59.80 20.47
C SER A 55 52.32 60.71 21.28
N VAL A 56 51.23 60.13 21.76
CA VAL A 56 50.48 60.58 22.92
C VAL A 56 50.64 59.54 24.02
N VAL A 57 51.05 59.96 25.22
CA VAL A 57 51.31 59.08 26.37
C VAL A 57 50.44 59.51 27.54
N LEU A 58 49.53 58.63 27.95
CA LEU A 58 48.61 58.82 29.07
C LEU A 58 49.09 57.93 30.22
N THR A 59 49.59 58.54 31.30
CA THR A 59 50.31 57.80 32.36
C THR A 59 49.53 57.65 33.66
N ASP A 60 48.82 58.70 34.08
CA ASP A 60 48.01 58.64 35.30
C ASP A 60 47.01 59.81 35.33
N THR A 61 45.81 59.55 35.83
CA THR A 61 44.70 60.48 36.04
C THR A 61 43.82 59.83 37.12
N THR A 62 43.18 60.63 37.99
CA THR A 62 42.32 60.14 39.07
C THR A 62 41.34 59.08 38.55
N ASP A 63 41.25 57.95 39.25
CA ASP A 63 40.38 56.83 38.87
C ASP A 63 38.95 57.30 38.57
N ALA A 64 38.34 56.68 37.55
CA ALA A 64 37.02 57.01 37.01
C ALA A 64 36.84 58.45 36.47
N THR A 65 37.88 59.29 36.46
CA THR A 65 37.85 60.57 35.73
C THR A 65 38.36 60.40 34.30
N ALA A 66 37.85 61.21 33.37
CA ALA A 66 38.09 61.01 31.95
C ALA A 66 39.25 61.84 31.40
N ILE A 67 40.04 61.22 30.54
CA ILE A 67 40.84 61.91 29.52
C ILE A 67 40.01 61.92 28.24
N THR A 68 39.56 63.10 27.83
CA THR A 68 38.61 63.28 26.73
C THR A 68 39.23 64.05 25.58
N PHE A 69 39.26 63.44 24.40
CA PHE A 69 39.58 64.07 23.14
C PHE A 69 38.29 64.37 22.37
N ASN A 70 37.80 65.60 22.48
CA ASN A 70 36.62 66.07 21.75
C ASN A 70 36.93 66.46 20.30
N GLY A 71 38.15 66.93 20.03
CA GLY A 71 38.67 67.07 18.67
C GLY A 71 39.40 65.81 18.20
N ALA A 72 39.63 65.69 16.90
CA ALA A 72 40.32 64.56 16.30
C ALA A 72 41.73 64.35 16.90
N LEU A 73 42.04 63.11 17.23
CA LEU A 73 43.38 62.70 17.69
C LEU A 73 44.18 62.11 16.52
N THR A 74 45.28 62.74 16.15
CA THR A 74 46.24 62.22 15.14
C THR A 74 47.59 62.00 15.77
N THR A 75 48.05 60.75 15.86
CA THR A 75 49.36 60.43 16.45
C THR A 75 49.88 59.10 15.94
N PRO A 76 51.19 58.91 15.73
CA PRO A 76 51.67 57.57 15.39
C PRO A 76 51.45 56.54 16.49
N THR A 77 51.66 56.90 17.76
CA THR A 77 51.56 55.97 18.90
C THR A 77 50.67 56.55 20.00
N LEU A 78 49.67 55.80 20.45
CA LEU A 78 48.92 56.11 21.67
C LEU A 78 49.27 55.09 22.75
N THR A 79 49.90 55.53 23.83
CA THR A 79 50.25 54.69 24.98
C THR A 79 49.35 55.04 26.16
N THR A 80 48.75 54.02 26.78
CA THR A 80 47.98 54.14 28.02
C THR A 80 48.62 53.30 29.10
N ALA A 81 48.63 53.80 30.34
CA ALA A 81 49.10 53.05 31.50
C ALA A 81 47.96 52.27 32.16
N ALA A 82 48.31 51.22 32.90
CA ALA A 82 47.36 50.35 33.60
C ALA A 82 46.79 50.99 34.88
N GLN A 83 46.05 52.08 34.71
CA GLN A 83 45.43 52.89 35.76
C GLN A 83 43.91 52.97 35.55
N GLY A 84 43.15 53.35 36.58
CA GLY A 84 41.68 53.31 36.58
C GLY A 84 40.98 54.51 35.91
N TYR A 85 41.68 55.35 35.17
CA TYR A 85 41.07 56.49 34.47
C TYR A 85 40.22 56.03 33.27
N ASN A 86 39.24 56.85 32.90
CA ASN A 86 38.44 56.63 31.69
C ASN A 86 39.12 57.31 30.49
N LEU A 87 38.98 56.74 29.29
CA LEU A 87 39.45 57.35 28.05
C LEU A 87 38.29 57.54 27.08
N VAL A 88 38.17 58.75 26.54
CA VAL A 88 37.08 59.13 25.62
C VAL A 88 37.67 59.74 24.36
N LEU A 89 37.43 59.11 23.21
CA LEU A 89 37.88 59.56 21.89
C LEU A 89 36.66 59.96 21.04
N ASN A 90 36.14 61.17 21.22
CA ASN A 90 34.92 61.63 20.56
C ASN A 90 35.17 62.10 19.12
N GLY A 91 36.10 63.02 18.89
CA GLY A 91 36.26 63.71 17.58
C GLY A 91 36.90 62.89 16.45
N GLY A 92 36.87 61.56 16.53
CA GLY A 92 37.62 60.65 15.67
C GLY A 92 39.09 60.47 16.06
N ALA A 93 39.75 59.49 15.45
CA ALA A 93 41.17 59.22 15.69
C ALA A 93 41.86 58.67 14.44
N THR A 94 43.14 59.00 14.27
CA THR A 94 44.05 58.40 13.30
C THR A 94 45.33 58.02 14.02
N ILE A 95 45.51 56.73 14.28
CA ILE A 95 46.66 56.18 14.99
C ILE A 95 47.34 55.12 14.13
N THR A 96 48.62 55.33 13.79
CA THR A 96 49.27 54.49 12.77
C THR A 96 49.86 53.20 13.32
N ASN A 97 50.37 53.21 14.55
CA ASN A 97 50.92 52.03 15.20
C ASN A 97 49.84 51.28 15.97
N ALA A 98 50.08 50.00 16.25
CA ALA A 98 49.20 49.18 17.07
C ALA A 98 48.88 49.83 18.42
N VAL A 99 47.61 49.82 18.81
CA VAL A 99 47.14 50.34 20.09
C VAL A 99 46.66 49.21 20.97
N SER A 100 47.25 49.12 22.17
CA SER A 100 46.72 48.33 23.28
C SER A 100 46.31 49.28 24.39
N PHE A 101 45.02 49.28 24.72
CA PHE A 101 44.49 50.05 25.83
C PHE A 101 44.69 49.26 27.12
N ALA A 102 45.66 49.67 27.95
CA ALA A 102 46.01 49.01 29.21
C ALA A 102 45.26 49.58 30.43
N HIS A 103 44.65 50.77 30.29
CA HIS A 103 43.85 51.38 31.36
C HIS A 103 42.64 50.52 31.71
N THR A 104 42.23 50.56 32.97
CA THR A 104 41.19 49.70 33.54
C THR A 104 39.85 50.42 33.78
N GLY A 105 39.79 51.73 33.51
CA GLY A 105 38.51 52.46 33.47
C GLY A 105 37.72 52.16 32.19
N THR A 106 36.70 52.97 31.90
CA THR A 106 35.88 52.82 30.69
C THR A 106 36.55 53.45 29.46
N LEU A 107 36.41 52.80 28.30
CA LEU A 107 36.83 53.32 27.01
C LEU A 107 35.63 53.73 26.15
N THR A 108 35.59 54.96 25.65
CA THR A 108 34.57 55.42 24.68
C THR A 108 35.22 55.74 23.33
N LEU A 109 34.71 55.11 22.27
CA LEU A 109 35.15 55.25 20.88
C LEU A 109 34.06 55.95 20.06
N GLY A 110 34.27 57.23 19.78
CA GLY A 110 33.33 58.14 19.13
C GLY A 110 32.23 58.65 20.06
N ASN A 111 31.45 59.62 19.58
CA ASN A 111 30.20 60.08 20.16
C ASN A 111 29.07 60.28 19.13
N ASP A 112 29.34 60.06 17.85
CA ASP A 112 28.39 60.09 16.74
C ASP A 112 28.64 58.90 15.77
N ALA A 113 27.59 58.46 15.08
CA ALA A 113 27.69 57.36 14.10
C ALA A 113 28.60 57.69 12.90
N ALA A 114 28.81 58.98 12.61
CA ALA A 114 29.72 59.44 11.56
C ALA A 114 31.20 59.42 11.98
N ASP A 115 31.51 59.24 13.26
CA ASP A 115 32.90 59.25 13.72
C ASP A 115 33.68 58.07 13.14
N VAL A 116 34.92 58.34 12.74
CA VAL A 116 35.86 57.33 12.27
C VAL A 116 37.09 57.35 13.17
N LEU A 117 37.37 56.20 13.78
CA LEU A 117 38.57 55.93 14.55
C LEU A 117 39.41 54.91 13.76
N LEU A 118 40.37 55.42 13.01
CA LEU A 118 41.34 54.65 12.24
C LEU A 118 42.53 54.26 13.14
N PHE A 119 42.60 52.98 13.49
CA PHE A 119 43.72 52.32 14.15
C PHE A 119 44.49 51.51 13.11
N ASP A 120 45.35 52.18 12.33
CA ASP A 120 45.97 51.61 11.14
C ASP A 120 46.71 50.31 11.46
N GLY A 121 47.54 50.29 12.52
CA GLY A 121 48.30 49.12 12.98
C GLY A 121 47.55 48.18 13.94
N GLY A 122 46.24 48.29 14.06
CA GLY A 122 45.40 47.39 14.87
C GLY A 122 45.03 47.92 16.26
N LEU A 123 44.03 47.27 16.86
CA LEU A 123 43.42 47.68 18.12
C LEU A 123 43.19 46.49 19.06
N THR A 124 43.63 46.62 20.31
CA THR A 124 43.29 45.71 21.41
C THR A 124 42.78 46.50 22.61
N ALA A 125 41.56 46.21 23.06
CA ALA A 125 40.88 46.87 24.17
C ALA A 125 40.24 45.84 25.11
N THR A 126 41.06 44.99 25.73
CA THR A 126 40.63 43.92 26.64
C THR A 126 40.60 44.35 28.10
N ASP A 127 41.55 45.20 28.51
CA ASP A 127 41.74 45.62 29.91
C ASP A 127 40.75 46.68 30.43
N PRO A 128 40.15 47.57 29.60
CA PRO A 128 39.14 48.53 30.08
C PRO A 128 37.98 47.82 30.78
N SER A 129 37.36 48.42 31.79
CA SER A 129 36.19 47.80 32.46
C SER A 129 34.93 47.72 31.59
N GLY A 130 34.94 48.37 30.43
CA GLY A 130 33.85 48.39 29.46
C GLY A 130 34.22 49.29 28.28
N VAL A 131 33.76 48.90 27.09
CA VAL A 131 33.99 49.65 25.85
C VAL A 131 32.66 50.17 25.34
N THR A 132 32.55 51.47 25.07
CA THR A 132 31.41 52.07 24.38
C THR A 132 31.80 52.43 22.96
N LEU A 133 31.03 51.96 21.97
CA LEU A 133 31.24 52.26 20.55
C LEU A 133 30.06 53.08 20.00
N ASN A 134 30.39 54.23 19.40
CA ASN A 134 29.39 55.13 18.81
C ASN A 134 29.50 55.26 17.29
N GLY A 135 30.67 55.00 16.70
CA GLY A 135 30.92 55.18 15.27
C GLY A 135 31.65 53.99 14.65
N THR A 136 32.60 54.29 13.79
CA THR A 136 33.40 53.29 13.08
C THR A 136 34.77 53.11 13.71
N VAL A 137 35.10 51.88 14.12
CA VAL A 137 36.48 51.44 14.33
C VAL A 137 36.98 50.84 13.02
N ARG A 138 38.09 51.38 12.50
CA ARG A 138 38.67 50.96 11.22
C ARG A 138 40.15 50.64 11.36
N THR A 139 40.62 49.63 10.63
CA THR A 139 42.05 49.32 10.45
C THR A 139 42.34 49.09 8.96
N SER A 140 43.61 49.00 8.56
CA SER A 140 44.02 48.78 7.16
C SER A 140 44.60 47.38 6.89
N GLY A 141 43.96 46.35 7.44
CA GLY A 141 44.45 44.96 7.38
C GLY A 141 45.04 44.46 8.69
N ASP A 142 44.74 45.12 9.80
CA ASP A 142 45.22 44.75 11.14
C ASP A 142 44.06 44.37 12.06
N ALA A 143 44.33 43.49 13.03
CA ALA A 143 43.28 42.89 13.85
C ALA A 143 42.62 43.90 14.81
N VAL A 144 41.35 43.65 15.11
CA VAL A 144 40.59 44.36 16.14
C VAL A 144 40.14 43.36 17.21
N SER A 145 40.49 43.62 18.46
CA SER A 145 39.99 42.88 19.62
C SER A 145 39.36 43.86 20.61
N LEU A 146 38.05 43.74 20.82
CA LEU A 146 37.29 44.56 21.76
C LEU A 146 36.70 43.68 22.85
N GLY A 147 37.03 44.01 24.09
CA GLY A 147 36.56 43.32 25.28
C GLY A 147 37.11 41.90 25.46
N ASP A 148 36.76 41.33 26.59
CA ASP A 148 37.03 39.97 27.05
C ASP A 148 35.81 39.47 27.84
N GLY A 149 35.90 38.31 28.51
CA GLY A 149 34.76 37.77 29.29
C GLY A 149 34.23 38.69 30.41
N ASN A 150 34.99 39.70 30.83
CA ASN A 150 34.62 40.66 31.87
C ASN A 150 34.39 42.09 31.33
N THR A 151 34.79 42.35 30.08
CA THR A 151 34.72 43.67 29.45
C THR A 151 33.64 43.70 28.37
N ALA A 152 32.45 44.21 28.72
CA ALA A 152 31.34 44.34 27.79
C ALA A 152 31.57 45.44 26.73
N LEU A 153 30.98 45.26 25.56
CA LEU A 153 30.90 46.24 24.49
C LEU A 153 29.47 46.81 24.41
N THR A 154 29.31 48.10 24.70
CA THR A 154 28.04 48.80 24.58
C THR A 154 27.99 49.62 23.30
N LEU A 155 26.98 49.41 22.47
CA LEU A 155 26.71 50.21 21.28
C LEU A 155 25.82 51.39 21.68
N ALA A 156 26.33 52.61 21.55
CA ALA A 156 25.60 53.83 21.87
C ALA A 156 25.24 54.65 20.61
N GLY A 157 25.96 54.46 19.51
CA GLY A 157 25.63 55.04 18.21
C GLY A 157 24.54 54.25 17.48
N THR A 158 23.73 54.93 16.68
CA THR A 158 22.67 54.30 15.87
C THR A 158 23.23 53.24 14.91
N THR A 159 24.46 53.42 14.43
CA THR A 159 25.20 52.43 13.64
C THR A 159 26.65 52.41 14.07
N SER A 160 27.10 51.27 14.57
CA SER A 160 28.49 51.00 14.91
C SER A 160 29.09 50.06 13.87
N ILE A 161 30.32 50.34 13.43
CA ILE A 161 31.00 49.56 12.39
C ILE A 161 32.38 49.15 12.90
N ILE A 162 32.74 47.90 12.70
CA ILE A 162 34.10 47.40 12.86
C ILE A 162 34.56 46.87 11.50
N ASP A 163 35.55 47.55 10.92
CA ASP A 163 35.98 47.32 9.55
C ASP A 163 37.50 47.23 9.46
N THR A 164 38.04 46.03 9.23
CA THR A 164 39.48 45.83 9.10
C THR A 164 39.98 45.96 7.67
N THR A 165 39.10 46.27 6.72
CA THR A 165 39.43 46.37 5.29
C THR A 165 39.74 47.79 4.84
N ASN A 166 39.71 48.76 5.74
CA ASN A 166 39.76 50.19 5.44
C ASN A 166 38.79 50.59 4.31
N ASN A 167 37.49 50.31 4.50
CA ASN A 167 36.43 50.58 3.52
C ASN A 167 36.74 49.96 2.15
N GLY A 168 37.25 48.72 2.15
CA GLY A 168 37.66 47.98 0.96
C GLY A 168 39.05 48.29 0.40
N GLY A 169 39.81 49.22 1.01
CA GLY A 169 41.20 49.52 0.61
C GLY A 169 42.18 48.35 0.78
N THR A 170 41.91 47.48 1.76
CA THR A 170 42.65 46.25 2.05
C THR A 170 41.68 45.07 2.05
N ALA A 171 41.39 44.52 0.87
CA ALA A 171 40.35 43.49 0.68
C ALA A 171 40.48 42.25 1.59
N ALA A 172 41.71 41.84 1.91
CA ALA A 172 41.96 40.72 2.83
C ALA A 172 41.49 41.02 4.26
N GLY A 173 41.56 42.28 4.71
CA GLY A 173 41.31 42.67 6.08
C GLY A 173 42.12 41.86 7.10
N ALA A 174 41.59 41.75 8.31
CA ALA A 174 42.12 40.98 9.43
C ALA A 174 41.02 40.62 10.43
N GLY A 175 41.35 39.74 11.37
CA GLY A 175 40.37 39.20 12.32
C GLY A 175 39.71 40.24 13.21
N ILE A 176 38.42 40.03 13.50
CA ILE A 176 37.65 40.81 14.48
C ILE A 176 37.27 39.88 15.64
N THR A 177 37.68 40.24 16.85
CA THR A 177 37.32 39.51 18.07
C THR A 177 36.50 40.39 19.00
N LEU A 178 35.31 39.91 19.37
CA LEU A 178 34.45 40.49 20.39
C LEU A 178 34.47 39.53 21.59
N GLY A 179 35.27 39.87 22.61
CA GLY A 179 35.50 38.99 23.75
C GLY A 179 34.36 39.01 24.77
N GLY A 180 33.73 40.17 24.96
CA GLY A 180 32.64 40.37 25.92
C GLY A 180 31.26 40.41 25.31
N ALA A 181 30.24 40.55 26.16
CA ALA A 181 28.86 40.71 25.72
C ALA A 181 28.70 42.02 24.93
N VAL A 182 27.93 41.98 23.84
CA VAL A 182 27.70 43.14 22.98
C VAL A 182 26.24 43.55 23.06
N ASP A 183 25.93 44.70 23.64
CA ASP A 183 24.55 45.13 23.85
C ASP A 183 24.31 46.57 23.37
N GLY A 184 23.06 46.87 22.99
CA GLY A 184 22.62 48.24 22.75
C GLY A 184 22.42 49.01 24.06
N THR A 185 22.17 50.31 23.96
CA THR A 185 21.69 51.12 25.09
C THR A 185 20.17 51.17 25.18
N LEU A 186 19.49 50.94 24.05
CA LEU A 186 18.04 50.85 23.96
C LEU A 186 17.67 49.70 23.01
N ALA A 187 16.75 48.85 23.44
CA ALA A 187 16.33 47.68 22.69
C ALA A 187 15.93 48.04 21.25
N ASN A 188 16.44 47.28 20.29
CA ASN A 188 16.09 47.36 18.87
C ASN A 188 16.43 48.70 18.19
N THR A 189 17.43 49.44 18.68
CA THR A 189 17.80 50.75 18.10
C THR A 189 19.22 50.85 17.54
N GLN A 190 20.22 50.23 18.18
CA GLN A 190 21.61 50.28 17.69
C GLN A 190 21.93 49.09 16.79
N SER A 191 22.63 49.33 15.68
CA SER A 191 23.08 48.28 14.76
C SER A 191 24.59 48.09 14.79
N LEU A 192 25.05 46.88 14.52
CA LEU A 192 26.46 46.51 14.40
C LEU A 192 26.75 45.95 13.01
N SER A 193 27.77 46.49 12.34
CA SER A 193 28.31 45.91 11.11
C SER A 193 29.75 45.45 11.32
N LEU A 194 30.04 44.23 10.87
CA LEU A 194 31.34 43.60 10.96
C LEU A 194 31.85 43.30 9.55
N ASN A 195 33.07 43.76 9.24
CA ASN A 195 33.74 43.48 7.98
C ASN A 195 35.21 43.13 8.25
N ALA A 196 35.52 41.83 8.22
CA ALA A 196 36.86 41.32 8.46
C ALA A 196 37.66 41.09 7.16
N GLY A 197 37.06 41.34 5.99
CA GLY A 197 37.64 41.04 4.69
C GLY A 197 37.70 39.53 4.37
N THR A 198 38.31 39.18 3.24
CA THR A 198 38.39 37.78 2.77
C THR A 198 39.42 36.92 3.52
N GLY A 199 40.29 37.52 4.32
CA GLY A 199 41.34 36.86 5.10
C GLY A 199 41.11 36.90 6.61
N GLY A 200 40.24 37.77 7.12
CA GLY A 200 39.95 37.91 8.54
C GLY A 200 38.73 37.11 8.99
N ALA A 201 38.86 36.32 10.05
CA ALA A 201 37.72 35.68 10.70
C ALA A 201 37.04 36.60 11.74
N ILE A 202 35.74 36.40 11.96
CA ILE A 202 34.98 37.08 13.02
C ILE A 202 34.74 36.08 14.17
N ALA A 203 35.05 36.48 15.39
CA ALA A 203 34.78 35.67 16.58
C ALA A 203 34.09 36.51 17.66
N ALA A 204 32.84 36.17 17.98
CA ALA A 204 32.15 36.66 19.16
C ALA A 204 32.12 35.56 20.22
N SER A 205 32.83 35.77 21.32
CA SER A 205 33.02 34.76 22.37
C SER A 205 31.85 34.73 23.37
N SER A 206 31.12 35.84 23.48
CA SER A 206 29.97 36.00 24.38
C SER A 206 28.70 36.28 23.59
N THR A 207 27.65 36.71 24.29
CA THR A 207 26.34 37.02 23.71
C THR A 207 26.33 38.34 22.95
N ILE A 208 25.44 38.44 21.96
CA ILE A 208 25.14 39.68 21.23
C ILE A 208 23.66 39.99 21.40
N GLY A 209 23.33 41.12 22.01
CA GLY A 209 21.99 41.67 22.14
C GLY A 209 21.09 40.95 23.15
N THR A 210 21.63 40.07 23.99
CA THR A 210 20.82 39.34 24.98
C THR A 210 20.44 40.19 26.18
N GLY A 211 21.29 41.16 26.56
CA GLY A 211 20.99 42.10 27.64
C GLY A 211 20.06 43.21 27.14
N THR A 212 20.48 43.85 26.06
CA THR A 212 19.69 44.85 25.32
C THR A 212 19.83 44.60 23.83
N SER A 213 18.75 44.16 23.20
CA SER A 213 18.75 43.73 21.79
C SER A 213 19.24 44.80 20.83
N LEU A 214 20.05 44.38 19.86
CA LEU A 214 20.44 45.23 18.74
C LEU A 214 19.26 45.41 17.79
N ALA A 215 19.25 46.44 16.95
CA ALA A 215 18.36 46.53 15.80
C ALA A 215 18.78 45.49 14.74
N THR A 216 19.99 45.65 14.22
CA THR A 216 20.54 44.79 13.17
C THR A 216 21.98 44.36 13.46
N LEU A 217 22.29 43.10 13.17
CA LEU A 217 23.66 42.61 13.07
C LEU A 217 23.96 42.27 11.60
N THR A 218 25.01 42.88 11.05
CA THR A 218 25.45 42.64 9.66
C THR A 218 26.84 42.03 9.65
N VAL A 219 26.99 40.89 8.98
CA VAL A 219 28.28 40.30 8.58
C VAL A 219 28.46 40.57 7.09
N THR A 220 29.41 41.45 6.77
CA THR A 220 29.63 41.91 5.38
C THR A 220 30.56 40.97 4.61
N ASN A 221 31.73 40.68 5.19
CA ASN A 221 32.72 39.75 4.65
C ASN A 221 33.56 39.18 5.80
N SER A 222 33.96 37.93 5.68
CA SER A 222 34.84 37.24 6.62
C SER A 222 35.55 36.06 5.96
N ASN A 223 36.48 35.44 6.67
CA ASN A 223 37.02 34.10 6.41
C ASN A 223 36.43 33.09 7.41
N GLY A 224 35.11 33.12 7.54
CA GLY A 224 34.34 32.46 8.59
C GLY A 224 34.01 33.37 9.77
N ALA A 225 32.81 33.19 10.32
CA ALA A 225 32.33 33.90 11.50
C ALA A 225 31.81 32.89 12.53
N THR A 226 32.16 33.06 13.80
CA THR A 226 31.68 32.21 14.90
C THR A 226 31.08 33.06 16.00
N PHE A 227 29.80 32.83 16.28
CA PHE A 227 29.06 33.39 17.41
C PHE A 227 28.87 32.31 18.46
N SER A 228 29.67 32.36 19.52
CA SER A 228 29.69 31.31 20.56
C SER A 228 28.51 31.43 21.53
N GLY A 229 28.10 32.66 21.85
CA GLY A 229 26.91 32.95 22.65
C GLY A 229 25.65 33.13 21.80
N ALA A 230 24.52 33.32 22.48
CA ALA A 230 23.26 33.64 21.81
C ALA A 230 23.32 35.01 21.12
N VAL A 231 22.63 35.12 19.99
CA VAL A 231 22.51 36.35 19.19
C VAL A 231 21.05 36.76 19.15
N THR A 232 20.74 37.97 19.60
CA THR A 232 19.38 38.52 19.66
C THR A 232 19.33 39.90 19.00
N THR A 233 18.48 40.03 17.97
CA THR A 233 18.22 41.29 17.28
C THR A 233 16.73 41.56 17.17
N GLY A 234 16.34 42.83 17.17
CA GLY A 234 14.96 43.29 17.06
C GLY A 234 14.44 43.52 15.66
N THR A 235 15.32 43.51 14.65
CA THR A 235 14.95 43.74 13.25
C THR A 235 15.51 42.63 12.36
N SER A 236 16.83 42.47 12.32
CA SER A 236 17.45 41.52 11.39
C SER A 236 18.86 41.06 11.75
N VAL A 237 19.20 39.88 11.25
CA VAL A 237 20.58 39.46 11.00
C VAL A 237 20.78 39.39 9.49
N VAL A 238 21.84 40.02 8.99
CA VAL A 238 22.14 40.12 7.55
C VAL A 238 23.53 39.52 7.28
N LEU A 239 23.58 38.47 6.47
CA LEU A 239 24.79 37.75 6.09
C LEU A 239 25.05 37.99 4.60
N THR A 240 25.99 38.90 4.31
CA THR A 240 26.23 39.37 2.93
C THR A 240 27.28 38.53 2.22
N ASP A 241 28.40 38.20 2.84
CA ASP A 241 29.44 37.39 2.23
C ASP A 241 30.39 36.79 3.27
N THR A 242 31.10 35.74 2.88
CA THR A 242 32.31 35.22 3.53
C THR A 242 33.02 34.35 2.50
N THR A 243 34.29 34.01 2.72
CA THR A 243 35.04 33.11 1.82
C THR A 243 34.24 31.84 1.51
N ASP A 244 34.13 31.48 0.24
CA ASP A 244 33.38 30.29 -0.21
C ASP A 244 33.78 29.03 0.58
N ALA A 245 32.80 28.19 0.86
CA ALA A 245 32.92 26.97 1.68
C ALA A 245 33.40 27.18 3.14
N THR A 246 33.61 28.42 3.60
CA THR A 246 33.78 28.71 5.03
C THR A 246 32.42 28.96 5.69
N ALA A 247 32.31 28.66 6.98
CA ALA A 247 31.04 28.72 7.69
C ALA A 247 30.84 30.04 8.46
N ILE A 248 29.64 30.58 8.37
CA ILE A 248 29.07 31.44 9.41
C ILE A 248 28.35 30.51 10.39
N THR A 249 28.81 30.48 11.64
CA THR A 249 28.36 29.53 12.66
C THR A 249 27.74 30.26 13.85
N PHE A 250 26.48 29.94 14.14
CA PHE A 250 25.80 30.33 15.36
C PHE A 250 25.76 29.12 16.31
N ASN A 251 26.67 29.10 17.29
CA ASN A 251 26.72 28.04 18.31
C ASN A 251 25.70 28.26 19.42
N GLY A 252 25.42 29.51 19.78
CA GLY A 252 24.29 29.86 20.63
C GLY A 252 23.01 30.05 19.83
N ALA A 253 21.88 30.16 20.54
CA ALA A 253 20.58 30.39 19.94
C ALA A 253 20.55 31.71 19.14
N LEU A 254 19.96 31.65 17.94
CA LEU A 254 19.69 32.83 17.11
C LEU A 254 18.24 33.27 17.27
N THR A 255 18.01 34.50 17.74
CA THR A 255 16.67 35.11 17.84
C THR A 255 16.64 36.41 17.05
N THR A 256 15.87 36.45 15.96
CA THR A 256 15.76 37.63 15.10
C THR A 256 14.45 37.62 14.34
N PRO A 257 13.79 38.77 14.09
CA PRO A 257 12.62 38.74 13.20
C PRO A 257 12.96 38.34 11.77
N THR A 258 14.07 38.83 11.22
CA THR A 258 14.48 38.54 9.84
C THR A 258 15.90 37.97 9.81
N LEU A 259 16.11 36.90 9.03
CA LEU A 259 17.44 36.42 8.66
C LEU A 259 17.59 36.53 7.15
N THR A 260 18.54 37.35 6.70
CA THR A 260 18.82 37.55 5.27
C THR A 260 20.18 36.96 4.93
N THR A 261 20.22 36.04 3.98
CA THR A 261 21.45 35.50 3.38
C THR A 261 21.57 35.97 1.93
N ALA A 262 22.73 36.44 1.51
CA ALA A 262 23.01 36.71 0.10
C ALA A 262 23.37 35.45 -0.69
N ALA A 263 23.24 35.51 -2.02
CA ALA A 263 23.50 34.42 -2.95
C ALA A 263 25.00 34.17 -3.20
N GLN A 264 25.72 33.77 -2.14
CA GLN A 264 27.16 33.56 -2.12
C GLN A 264 27.51 32.13 -1.68
N GLY A 265 28.73 31.67 -1.95
CA GLY A 265 29.16 30.27 -1.79
C GLY A 265 29.51 29.83 -0.37
N TYR A 266 29.11 30.58 0.65
CA TYR A 266 29.43 30.26 2.04
C TYR A 266 28.52 29.21 2.67
N ASN A 267 29.02 28.56 3.71
CA ASN A 267 28.24 27.63 4.52
C ASN A 267 27.55 28.39 5.66
N LEU A 268 26.38 27.93 6.07
CA LEU A 268 25.67 28.44 7.24
C LEU A 268 25.35 27.31 8.21
N VAL A 269 25.66 27.53 9.49
CA VAL A 269 25.47 26.55 10.55
C VAL A 269 24.69 27.20 11.71
N LEU A 270 23.53 26.65 12.02
CA LEU A 270 22.66 27.07 13.13
C LEU A 270 22.60 25.95 14.17
N ASN A 271 23.54 25.92 15.13
CA ASN A 271 23.64 24.84 16.12
C ASN A 271 22.70 25.04 17.31
N GLY A 272 22.77 26.20 17.99
CA GLY A 272 22.10 26.42 19.28
C GLY A 272 20.58 26.64 19.23
N GLY A 273 19.90 26.18 18.18
CA GLY A 273 18.51 26.48 17.87
C GLY A 273 18.31 27.86 17.21
N ALA A 274 17.08 28.11 16.76
CA ALA A 274 16.73 29.38 16.14
C ALA A 274 15.27 29.76 16.44
N THR A 275 14.99 31.06 16.50
CA THR A 275 13.64 31.63 16.52
C THR A 275 13.61 32.82 15.57
N ILE A 276 13.02 32.60 14.39
CA ILE A 276 12.93 33.57 13.32
C ILE A 276 11.47 33.79 12.96
N THR A 277 10.97 35.02 13.08
CA THR A 277 9.51 35.27 12.98
C THR A 277 9.04 35.47 11.55
N ASN A 278 9.85 36.08 10.70
CA ASN A 278 9.52 36.30 9.30
C ASN A 278 9.97 35.11 8.45
N ALA A 279 9.37 34.97 7.26
CA ALA A 279 9.75 33.95 6.30
C ALA A 279 11.25 34.00 5.97
N VAL A 280 11.90 32.83 5.97
CA VAL A 280 13.31 32.69 5.62
C VAL A 280 13.46 31.95 4.30
N SER A 281 14.17 32.57 3.37
CA SER A 281 14.69 31.91 2.17
C SER A 281 16.21 31.95 2.23
N PHE A 282 16.83 30.78 2.39
CA PHE A 282 18.29 30.66 2.33
C PHE A 282 18.75 30.73 0.86
N ALA A 283 19.40 31.83 0.50
CA ALA A 283 19.86 32.09 -0.86
C ALA A 283 21.34 31.72 -1.09
N HIS A 284 22.10 31.48 -0.03
CA HIS A 284 23.50 31.07 -0.12
C HIS A 284 23.61 29.67 -0.78
N THR A 285 24.70 29.43 -1.50
CA THR A 285 24.89 28.22 -2.32
C THR A 285 25.86 27.20 -1.70
N GLY A 286 26.49 27.54 -0.57
CA GLY A 286 27.19 26.56 0.25
C GLY A 286 26.24 25.63 1.01
N THR A 287 26.74 24.88 1.98
CA THR A 287 25.93 23.93 2.77
C THR A 287 25.16 24.64 3.88
N LEU A 288 23.97 24.15 4.21
CA LEU A 288 23.18 24.58 5.35
C LEU A 288 23.11 23.47 6.42
N THR A 289 23.41 23.80 7.67
CA THR A 289 23.23 22.88 8.82
C THR A 289 22.21 23.46 9.80
N LEU A 290 21.19 22.67 10.11
CA LEU A 290 20.07 23.00 11.00
C LEU A 290 20.13 22.11 12.26
N GLY A 291 20.60 22.69 13.36
CA GLY A 291 20.88 22.02 14.63
C GLY A 291 22.19 21.22 14.61
N ASN A 292 22.63 20.77 15.78
CA ASN A 292 23.69 19.79 16.00
C ASN A 292 23.30 18.66 16.98
N ASP A 293 22.12 18.73 17.58
CA ASP A 293 21.55 17.71 18.46
C ASP A 293 20.07 17.45 18.12
N ALA A 294 19.56 16.25 18.45
CA ALA A 294 18.16 15.88 18.23
C ALA A 294 17.17 16.72 19.07
N ALA A 295 17.64 17.30 20.17
CA ALA A 295 16.85 18.18 21.04
C ALA A 295 16.71 19.62 20.50
N ASP A 296 17.49 20.00 19.48
CA ASP A 296 17.45 21.36 18.95
C ASP A 296 16.10 21.66 18.29
N VAL A 297 15.62 22.87 18.51
CA VAL A 297 14.42 23.41 17.88
C VAL A 297 14.80 24.66 17.10
N LEU A 298 14.56 24.63 15.80
CA LEU A 298 14.67 25.77 14.91
C LEU A 298 13.26 26.18 14.49
N LEU A 299 12.74 27.20 15.16
CA LEU A 299 11.44 27.80 14.89
C LEU A 299 11.57 28.86 13.80
N PHE A 300 11.02 28.58 12.62
CA PHE A 300 10.85 29.50 11.51
C PHE A 300 9.36 29.86 11.42
N ASP A 301 8.92 30.80 12.25
CA ASP A 301 7.50 31.09 12.48
C ASP A 301 6.79 31.42 11.16
N GLY A 302 7.36 32.29 10.32
CA GLY A 302 6.83 32.69 9.02
C GLY A 302 7.19 31.78 7.83
N GLY A 303 7.71 30.58 8.09
CA GLY A 303 8.04 29.59 7.06
C GLY A 303 9.52 29.54 6.64
N LEU A 304 9.87 28.46 5.94
CA LEU A 304 11.25 28.13 5.58
C LEU A 304 11.36 27.60 4.14
N THR A 305 12.27 28.20 3.36
CA THR A 305 12.70 27.70 2.05
C THR A 305 14.23 27.56 2.03
N ALA A 306 14.72 26.35 1.72
CA ALA A 306 16.14 26.04 1.59
C ALA A 306 16.41 25.19 0.33
N THR A 307 16.22 25.79 -0.84
CA THR A 307 16.42 25.13 -2.16
C THR A 307 17.79 25.44 -2.77
N ASP A 308 18.30 26.66 -2.57
CA ASP A 308 19.55 27.14 -3.16
C ASP A 308 20.84 26.60 -2.52
N PRO A 309 20.89 26.23 -1.21
CA PRO A 309 22.08 25.60 -0.62
C PRO A 309 22.48 24.34 -1.38
N SER A 310 23.76 24.02 -1.49
CA SER A 310 24.22 22.79 -2.16
C SER A 310 23.89 21.48 -1.41
N GLY A 311 23.45 21.59 -0.17
CA GLY A 311 22.98 20.48 0.66
C GLY A 311 22.47 20.99 2.00
N VAL A 312 21.44 20.32 2.54
CA VAL A 312 20.86 20.63 3.84
C VAL A 312 21.13 19.48 4.79
N THR A 313 21.68 19.75 5.97
CA THR A 313 21.82 18.79 7.07
C THR A 313 20.85 19.15 8.18
N LEU A 314 20.06 18.18 8.64
CA LEU A 314 19.11 18.34 9.73
C LEU A 314 19.48 17.42 10.90
N ASN A 315 19.63 18.00 12.09
CA ASN A 315 19.94 17.27 13.32
C ASN A 315 18.77 17.23 14.30
N GLY A 316 17.94 18.27 14.35
CA GLY A 316 16.85 18.38 15.32
C GLY A 316 15.48 18.59 14.67
N THR A 317 14.72 19.52 15.24
CA THR A 317 13.37 19.88 14.78
C THR A 317 13.38 21.18 14.00
N VAL A 318 12.88 21.15 12.77
CA VAL A 318 12.40 22.35 12.06
C VAL A 318 10.92 22.52 12.38
N ARG A 319 10.55 23.68 12.91
CA ARG A 319 9.18 23.98 13.32
C ARG A 319 8.69 25.30 12.71
N THR A 320 7.43 25.35 12.33
CA THR A 320 6.71 26.59 11.95
C THR A 320 5.35 26.64 12.66
N SER A 321 4.64 27.77 12.59
CA SER A 321 3.34 27.97 13.26
C SER A 321 2.16 28.05 12.28
N GLY A 322 2.14 27.17 11.28
CA GLY A 322 1.15 27.19 10.20
C GLY A 322 1.70 27.69 8.87
N ASP A 323 3.01 27.72 8.71
CA ASP A 323 3.70 28.19 7.51
C ASP A 323 4.49 27.05 6.83
N ALA A 324 4.64 27.15 5.52
CA ALA A 324 5.21 26.06 4.73
C ALA A 324 6.70 25.85 4.99
N VAL A 325 7.15 24.60 4.83
CA VAL A 325 8.56 24.22 4.85
C VAL A 325 8.90 23.58 3.52
N SER A 326 9.93 24.09 2.84
CA SER A 326 10.50 23.52 1.62
C SER A 326 12.00 23.30 1.80
N LEU A 327 12.43 22.04 1.88
CA LEU A 327 13.84 21.66 2.02
C LEU A 327 14.30 20.91 0.77
N GLY A 328 15.37 21.42 0.16
CA GLY A 328 16.00 20.82 -1.00
C GLY A 328 15.20 20.89 -2.28
N ASP A 329 15.83 20.46 -3.36
CA ASP A 329 15.31 20.36 -4.73
C ASP A 329 16.04 19.21 -5.47
N GLY A 330 15.89 19.10 -6.80
CA GLY A 330 16.55 18.04 -7.56
C GLY A 330 18.08 18.01 -7.48
N ASN A 331 18.73 19.09 -7.05
CA ASN A 331 20.17 19.22 -6.89
C ASN A 331 20.62 19.35 -5.42
N THR A 332 19.68 19.58 -4.51
CA THR A 332 19.94 19.83 -3.08
C THR A 332 19.37 18.71 -2.22
N ALA A 333 20.23 17.79 -1.79
CA ALA A 333 19.85 16.68 -0.91
C ALA A 333 19.64 17.13 0.55
N LEU A 334 18.78 16.40 1.26
CA LEU A 334 18.58 16.52 2.71
C LEU A 334 19.25 15.33 3.42
N THR A 335 20.25 15.61 4.23
CA THR A 335 20.93 14.61 5.06
C THR A 335 20.44 14.69 6.50
N LEU A 336 19.99 13.57 7.06
CA LEU A 336 19.64 13.45 8.47
C LEU A 336 20.87 13.00 9.25
N ALA A 337 21.31 13.83 10.19
CA ALA A 337 22.49 13.56 11.02
C ALA A 337 22.13 13.32 12.49
N GLY A 338 21.01 13.85 12.97
CA GLY A 338 20.48 13.55 14.30
C GLY A 338 19.72 12.23 14.32
N THR A 339 19.69 11.56 15.47
CA THR A 339 18.97 10.27 15.64
C THR A 339 17.49 10.39 15.32
N THR A 340 16.90 11.56 15.60
CA THR A 340 15.51 11.89 15.28
C THR A 340 15.47 13.30 14.70
N SER A 341 15.01 13.41 13.46
CA SER A 341 14.72 14.69 12.82
C SER A 341 13.22 14.87 12.64
N ILE A 342 12.72 16.06 12.93
CA ILE A 342 11.29 16.37 12.89
C ILE A 342 11.07 17.60 12.02
N ILE A 343 10.10 17.53 11.11
CA ILE A 343 9.57 18.70 10.40
C ILE A 343 8.11 18.83 10.79
N ASP A 344 7.78 19.91 11.49
CA ASP A 344 6.48 20.13 12.12
C ASP A 344 5.96 21.53 11.82
N THR A 345 4.92 21.63 11.00
CA THR A 345 4.30 22.93 10.66
C THR A 345 3.16 23.30 11.58
N THR A 346 2.86 22.48 12.60
CA THR A 346 1.74 22.70 13.52
C THR A 346 2.15 23.41 14.80
N ASN A 347 3.42 23.78 14.94
CA ASN A 347 4.01 24.26 16.20
C ASN A 347 3.65 23.36 17.40
N ASN A 348 3.98 22.07 17.32
CA ASN A 348 3.67 21.06 18.32
C ASN A 348 2.17 21.03 18.70
N GLY A 349 1.31 21.15 17.68
CA GLY A 349 -0.15 21.19 17.83
C GLY A 349 -0.75 22.56 18.17
N GLY A 350 0.05 23.62 18.33
CA GLY A 350 -0.44 25.00 18.54
C GLY A 350 -1.27 25.54 17.36
N THR A 351 -0.94 25.14 16.14
CA THR A 351 -1.66 25.45 14.90
C THR A 351 -2.07 24.14 14.22
N ALA A 352 -3.20 23.55 14.63
CA ALA A 352 -3.64 22.23 14.17
C ALA A 352 -3.72 22.06 12.64
N ALA A 353 -4.06 23.12 11.91
CA ALA A 353 -4.10 23.10 10.46
C ALA A 353 -2.72 22.87 9.83
N GLY A 354 -1.66 23.38 10.46
CA GLY A 354 -0.32 23.37 9.89
C GLY A 354 -0.25 23.98 8.48
N ALA A 355 0.76 23.57 7.72
CA ALA A 355 0.99 23.93 6.33
C ALA A 355 1.85 22.88 5.64
N GLY A 356 2.00 23.02 4.31
CA GLY A 356 2.68 22.02 3.49
C GLY A 356 4.15 21.79 3.85
N ILE A 357 4.58 20.54 3.73
CA ILE A 357 5.99 20.13 3.83
C ILE A 357 6.43 19.60 2.46
N THR A 358 7.45 20.22 1.88
CA THR A 358 8.06 19.79 0.62
C THR A 358 9.49 19.35 0.85
N LEU A 359 9.82 18.12 0.45
CA LEU A 359 11.16 17.57 0.38
C LEU A 359 11.51 17.41 -1.10
N GLY A 360 12.21 18.41 -1.65
CA GLY A 360 12.48 18.46 -3.09
C GLY A 360 13.59 17.52 -3.55
N GLY A 361 14.59 17.29 -2.68
CA GLY A 361 15.75 16.44 -2.96
C GLY A 361 15.67 15.07 -2.30
N ALA A 362 16.71 14.26 -2.56
CA ALA A 362 16.85 12.96 -1.89
C ALA A 362 17.04 13.16 -0.38
N VAL A 363 16.44 12.28 0.42
CA VAL A 363 16.51 12.33 1.89
C VAL A 363 17.20 11.07 2.39
N ASP A 364 18.39 11.19 2.97
CA ASP A 364 19.18 10.04 3.42
C ASP A 364 19.71 10.24 4.85
N GLY A 365 19.97 9.13 5.55
CA GLY A 365 20.71 9.15 6.81
C GLY A 365 22.21 9.32 6.58
N THR A 366 22.96 9.55 7.65
CA THR A 366 24.44 9.47 7.63
C THR A 366 24.93 8.04 7.88
N LEU A 367 24.13 7.22 8.55
CA LEU A 367 24.41 5.82 8.80
C LEU A 367 23.13 4.99 8.63
N ALA A 368 23.24 3.87 7.91
CA ALA A 368 22.10 3.03 7.60
C ALA A 368 21.36 2.57 8.86
N ASN A 369 20.02 2.71 8.86
CA ASN A 369 19.12 2.26 9.90
C ASN A 369 19.39 2.89 11.28
N THR A 370 19.79 4.17 11.32
CA THR A 370 20.01 4.88 12.60
C THR A 370 19.30 6.22 12.75
N GLN A 371 19.06 6.97 11.66
CA GLN A 371 18.33 8.24 11.73
C GLN A 371 16.87 8.06 11.31
N SER A 372 15.96 8.71 12.04
CA SER A 372 14.53 8.70 11.76
C SER A 372 14.01 10.07 11.35
N LEU A 373 12.98 10.10 10.51
CA LEU A 373 12.29 11.31 10.08
C LEU A 373 10.82 11.27 10.49
N SER A 374 10.35 12.33 11.15
CA SER A 374 8.93 12.54 11.43
C SER A 374 8.43 13.78 10.70
N LEU A 375 7.28 13.63 10.02
CA LEU A 375 6.63 14.70 9.27
C LEU A 375 5.24 14.97 9.84
N ASN A 376 4.98 16.22 10.21
CA ASN A 376 3.68 16.67 10.69
C ASN A 376 3.27 17.96 9.98
N ALA A 377 2.42 17.83 8.97
CA ALA A 377 1.93 18.95 8.18
C ALA A 377 0.57 19.50 8.70
N GLY A 378 0.01 18.89 9.74
CA GLY A 378 -1.32 19.23 10.26
C GLY A 378 -2.47 18.81 9.34
N THR A 379 -3.70 19.19 9.70
CA THR A 379 -4.92 18.80 8.96
C THR A 379 -5.14 19.58 7.66
N GLY A 380 -4.38 20.65 7.42
CA GLY A 380 -4.48 21.53 6.25
C GLY A 380 -3.25 21.47 5.34
N GLY A 381 -2.10 20.99 5.83
CA GLY A 381 -0.87 20.88 5.06
C GLY A 381 -0.67 19.52 4.40
N ALA A 382 -0.35 19.49 3.11
CA ALA A 382 0.05 18.26 2.42
C ALA A 382 1.56 18.01 2.55
N ILE A 383 1.97 16.74 2.47
CA ILE A 383 3.38 16.34 2.41
C ILE A 383 3.74 15.92 0.98
N ALA A 384 4.82 16.46 0.43
CA ALA A 384 5.33 16.08 -0.89
C ALA A 384 6.83 15.77 -0.82
N ALA A 385 7.21 14.53 -1.08
CA ALA A 385 8.59 14.13 -1.30
C ALA A 385 8.78 13.84 -2.79
N SER A 386 9.51 14.71 -3.48
CA SER A 386 9.67 14.65 -4.94
C SER A 386 10.73 13.64 -5.38
N SER A 387 11.65 13.28 -4.48
CA SER A 387 12.75 12.34 -4.74
C SER A 387 12.69 11.14 -3.81
N THR A 388 13.77 10.36 -3.75
CA THR A 388 13.88 9.16 -2.93
C THR A 388 14.09 9.47 -1.45
N ILE A 389 13.60 8.58 -0.58
CA ILE A 389 13.85 8.62 0.86
C ILE A 389 14.57 7.32 1.26
N GLY A 390 15.77 7.43 1.80
CA GLY A 390 16.56 6.34 2.37
C GLY A 390 17.14 5.36 1.34
N THR A 391 17.15 5.68 0.05
CA THR A 391 17.69 4.78 -0.99
C THR A 391 19.21 4.83 -1.06
N GLY A 392 19.83 5.96 -0.74
CA GLY A 392 21.28 6.10 -0.65
C GLY A 392 21.79 5.53 0.67
N THR A 393 21.22 6.02 1.78
CA THR A 393 21.48 5.50 3.13
C THR A 393 20.16 5.39 3.89
N SER A 394 19.71 4.15 4.10
CA SER A 394 18.38 3.84 4.66
C SER A 394 18.14 4.54 6.00
N LEU A 395 16.96 5.15 6.14
CA LEU A 395 16.49 5.65 7.42
C LEU A 395 16.17 4.48 8.36
N ALA A 396 16.14 4.73 9.67
CA ALA A 396 15.56 3.78 10.62
C ALA A 396 14.04 3.74 10.47
N THR A 397 13.39 4.89 10.73
CA THR A 397 11.94 5.04 10.62
C THR A 397 11.56 6.29 9.85
N LEU A 398 10.52 6.16 9.02
CA LEU A 398 9.77 7.30 8.47
C LEU A 398 8.38 7.34 9.10
N THR A 399 8.02 8.46 9.72
CA THR A 399 6.71 8.67 10.33
C THR A 399 5.97 9.80 9.64
N VAL A 400 4.75 9.53 9.20
CA VAL A 400 3.74 10.55 8.85
C VAL A 400 2.79 10.65 10.04
N THR A 401 2.89 11.76 10.77
CA THR A 401 2.09 11.99 11.99
C THR A 401 0.69 12.49 11.66
N ASN A 402 0.60 13.53 10.83
CA ASN A 402 -0.65 14.11 10.34
C ASN A 402 -0.38 14.88 9.03
N SER A 403 -1.34 14.86 8.11
CA SER A 403 -1.29 15.58 6.83
C SER A 403 -2.68 15.78 6.24
N ASN A 404 -2.79 16.65 5.23
CA ASN A 404 -3.91 16.71 4.29
C ASN A 404 -3.58 15.97 2.98
N GLY A 405 -3.03 14.75 3.13
CA GLY A 405 -2.49 13.93 2.06
C GLY A 405 -0.96 13.98 2.01
N ALA A 406 -0.35 12.85 1.65
CA ALA A 406 1.09 12.71 1.51
C ALA A 406 1.41 12.00 0.20
N THR A 407 2.40 12.50 -0.56
CA THR A 407 2.87 11.87 -1.80
C THR A 407 4.38 11.66 -1.75
N PHE A 408 4.79 10.41 -1.90
CA PHE A 408 6.18 10.00 -2.05
C PHE A 408 6.41 9.58 -3.51
N SER A 409 7.00 10.46 -4.30
CA SER A 409 7.20 10.27 -5.74
C SER A 409 8.33 9.28 -6.04
N GLY A 410 9.41 9.32 -5.26
CA GLY A 410 10.52 8.37 -5.35
C GLY A 410 10.32 7.14 -4.47
N ALA A 411 11.25 6.18 -4.58
CA ALA A 411 11.27 5.02 -3.70
C ALA A 411 11.54 5.42 -2.23
N VAL A 412 10.92 4.69 -1.31
CA VAL A 412 11.05 4.87 0.13
C VAL A 412 11.65 3.62 0.74
N THR A 413 12.82 3.74 1.38
CA THR A 413 13.54 2.63 2.02
C THR A 413 13.82 2.95 3.48
N THR A 414 13.38 2.07 4.37
CA THR A 414 13.66 2.14 5.80
C THR A 414 14.18 0.79 6.31
N GLY A 415 15.05 0.81 7.31
CA GLY A 415 15.63 -0.37 7.92
C GLY A 415 14.85 -0.90 9.13
N THR A 416 13.86 -0.16 9.62
CA THR A 416 13.00 -0.58 10.75
C THR A 416 11.51 -0.47 10.41
N SER A 417 11.01 0.73 10.09
CA SER A 417 9.57 0.89 9.87
C SER A 417 9.16 2.12 9.04
N VAL A 418 7.98 2.03 8.45
CA VAL A 418 7.16 3.18 8.06
C VAL A 418 5.91 3.20 8.95
N VAL A 419 5.63 4.37 9.54
CA VAL A 419 4.51 4.56 10.48
C VAL A 419 3.58 5.65 9.95
N LEU A 420 2.32 5.30 9.72
CA LEU A 420 1.28 6.19 9.21
C LEU A 420 0.22 6.39 10.29
N THR A 421 0.30 7.53 10.99
CA THR A 421 -0.49 7.76 12.22
C THR A 421 -1.82 8.42 11.93
N ASP A 422 -1.85 9.48 11.14
CA ASP A 422 -3.08 10.17 10.80
C ASP A 422 -2.91 10.95 9.50
N THR A 423 -4.03 11.27 8.88
CA THR A 423 -4.16 12.13 7.69
C THR A 423 -5.64 12.46 7.55
N THR A 424 -5.98 13.65 7.03
CA THR A 424 -7.37 14.07 6.81
C THR A 424 -8.17 12.97 6.11
N ASP A 425 -9.32 12.63 6.68
CA ASP A 425 -10.16 11.54 6.18
C ASP A 425 -10.41 11.63 4.67
N ALA A 426 -10.40 10.46 4.02
CA ALA A 426 -10.53 10.29 2.57
C ALA A 426 -9.44 10.97 1.70
N THR A 427 -8.43 11.62 2.30
CA THR A 427 -7.21 12.01 1.57
C THR A 427 -6.19 10.87 1.61
N ALA A 428 -5.31 10.82 0.60
CA ALA A 428 -4.44 9.67 0.40
C ALA A 428 -3.01 9.90 0.91
N ILE A 429 -2.45 8.88 1.53
CA ILE A 429 -1.01 8.66 1.60
C ILE A 429 -0.63 7.79 0.40
N THR A 430 0.18 8.32 -0.51
CA THR A 430 0.50 7.71 -1.79
C THR A 430 2.00 7.45 -1.91
N PHE A 431 2.36 6.18 -2.10
CA PHE A 431 3.71 5.76 -2.49
C PHE A 431 3.73 5.46 -3.99
N ASN A 432 4.20 6.42 -4.78
CA ASN A 432 4.36 6.26 -6.23
C ASN A 432 5.61 5.48 -6.59
N GLY A 433 6.70 5.64 -5.82
CA GLY A 433 7.87 4.76 -5.90
C GLY A 433 7.70 3.51 -5.04
N ALA A 434 8.61 2.55 -5.23
CA ALA A 434 8.64 1.32 -4.45
C ALA A 434 8.81 1.58 -2.96
N LEU A 435 8.01 0.91 -2.14
CA LEU A 435 8.13 0.93 -0.68
C LEU A 435 8.90 -0.30 -0.17
N THR A 436 10.06 -0.11 0.45
CA THR A 436 10.84 -1.16 1.10
C THR A 436 10.98 -0.87 2.59
N THR A 437 10.39 -1.71 3.44
CA THR A 437 10.45 -1.53 4.90
C THR A 437 10.23 -2.85 5.62
N PRO A 438 10.86 -3.13 6.76
CA PRO A 438 10.49 -4.32 7.51
C PRO A 438 9.07 -4.27 8.05
N THR A 439 8.63 -3.12 8.58
CA THR A 439 7.31 -2.97 9.21
C THR A 439 6.56 -1.78 8.62
N LEU A 440 5.34 -2.02 8.14
CA LEU A 440 4.40 -0.94 7.81
C LEU A 440 3.29 -0.92 8.86
N THR A 441 3.18 0.17 9.60
CA THR A 441 2.13 0.37 10.61
C THR A 441 1.16 1.45 10.16
N THR A 442 -0.14 1.11 10.11
CA THR A 442 -1.22 2.08 9.90
C THR A 442 -2.09 2.17 11.15
N ALA A 443 -2.48 3.38 11.54
CA ALA A 443 -3.44 3.60 12.60
C ALA A 443 -4.89 3.51 12.08
N ALA A 444 -5.83 3.28 13.00
CA ALA A 444 -7.26 3.16 12.71
C ALA A 444 -7.95 4.51 12.44
N GLN A 445 -7.55 5.16 11.35
CA GLN A 445 -8.01 6.49 10.92
C GLN A 445 -8.59 6.42 9.50
N GLY A 446 -9.37 7.43 9.09
CA GLY A 446 -10.16 7.43 7.85
C GLY A 446 -9.39 7.79 6.57
N TYR A 447 -8.06 7.86 6.58
CA TYR A 447 -7.28 8.18 5.38
C TYR A 447 -7.23 7.00 4.39
N ASN A 448 -7.01 7.32 3.12
CA ASN A 448 -6.77 6.33 2.08
C ASN A 448 -5.27 6.00 2.01
N LEU A 449 -4.93 4.77 1.64
CA LEU A 449 -3.56 4.35 1.39
C LEU A 449 -3.40 3.79 -0.03
N VAL A 450 -2.39 4.27 -0.74
CA VAL A 450 -2.11 3.90 -2.13
C VAL A 450 -0.66 3.45 -2.26
N LEU A 451 -0.44 2.21 -2.67
CA LEU A 451 0.88 1.61 -2.92
C LEU A 451 1.03 1.33 -4.42
N ASN A 452 1.51 2.28 -5.20
CA ASN A 452 1.60 2.17 -6.66
C ASN A 452 2.89 1.48 -7.12
N GLY A 453 4.07 1.95 -6.68
CA GLY A 453 5.36 1.53 -7.23
C GLY A 453 5.87 0.14 -6.82
N GLY A 454 4.97 -0.75 -6.37
CA GLY A 454 5.31 -2.02 -5.71
C GLY A 454 5.68 -1.85 -4.23
N ALA A 455 5.79 -2.97 -3.53
CA ALA A 455 6.14 -3.00 -2.12
C ALA A 455 6.96 -4.25 -1.76
N THR A 456 7.85 -4.13 -0.80
CA THR A 456 8.52 -5.24 -0.13
C THR A 456 8.50 -4.98 1.37
N ILE A 457 7.64 -5.72 2.07
CA ILE A 457 7.41 -5.59 3.51
C ILE A 457 7.65 -6.93 4.17
N THR A 458 8.62 -7.02 5.08
CA THR A 458 9.08 -8.33 5.58
C THR A 458 8.25 -8.87 6.73
N ASN A 459 7.73 -7.99 7.59
CA ASN A 459 6.87 -8.37 8.71
C ASN A 459 5.40 -8.39 8.28
N ALA A 460 4.58 -9.10 9.06
CA ALA A 460 3.14 -9.14 8.86
C ALA A 460 2.53 -7.72 8.82
N VAL A 461 1.66 -7.48 7.84
CA VAL A 461 0.94 -6.21 7.71
C VAL A 461 -0.54 -6.43 7.99
N SER A 462 -1.07 -5.67 8.93
CA SER A 462 -2.51 -5.48 9.11
C SER A 462 -2.84 -4.03 8.82
N PHE A 463 -3.58 -3.77 7.76
CA PHE A 463 -4.06 -2.43 7.45
C PHE A 463 -5.25 -2.09 8.35
N ALA A 464 -5.02 -1.24 9.36
CA ALA A 464 -6.05 -0.83 10.32
C ALA A 464 -6.83 0.43 9.92
N HIS A 465 -6.34 1.18 8.91
CA HIS A 465 -7.00 2.40 8.44
C HIS A 465 -8.35 2.06 7.78
N THR A 466 -9.32 2.95 7.92
CA THR A 466 -10.71 2.70 7.50
C THR A 466 -11.09 3.37 6.17
N GLY A 467 -10.16 4.13 5.56
CA GLY A 467 -10.34 4.61 4.18
C GLY A 467 -10.11 3.50 3.15
N THR A 468 -9.94 3.88 1.88
CA THR A 468 -9.67 2.91 0.81
C THR A 468 -8.22 2.46 0.81
N LEU A 469 -7.98 1.23 0.34
CA LEU A 469 -6.65 0.68 0.10
C LEU A 469 -6.47 0.34 -1.38
N THR A 470 -5.41 0.87 -2.02
CA THR A 470 -5.04 0.53 -3.39
C THR A 470 -3.69 -0.19 -3.41
N LEU A 471 -3.66 -1.37 -4.02
CA LEU A 471 -2.50 -2.25 -4.15
C LEU A 471 -2.08 -2.35 -5.62
N GLY A 472 -1.03 -1.62 -5.99
CA GLY A 472 -0.54 -1.42 -7.35
C GLY A 472 -1.36 -0.42 -8.14
N ASN A 473 -0.85 -0.03 -9.31
CA ASN A 473 -1.55 0.72 -10.36
C ASN A 473 -1.40 0.11 -11.76
N ASP A 474 -0.58 -0.93 -11.92
CA ASP A 474 -0.39 -1.70 -13.15
C ASP A 474 -0.39 -3.21 -12.87
N ALA A 475 -0.70 -4.03 -13.88
CA ALA A 475 -0.69 -5.48 -13.79
C ALA A 475 0.70 -6.07 -13.51
N ALA A 476 1.77 -5.36 -13.86
CA ALA A 476 3.15 -5.75 -13.62
C ALA A 476 3.61 -5.51 -12.17
N ASP A 477 2.86 -4.73 -11.38
CA ASP A 477 3.26 -4.42 -10.01
C ASP A 477 3.28 -5.67 -9.13
N VAL A 478 4.30 -5.75 -8.29
CA VAL A 478 4.44 -6.79 -7.27
C VAL A 478 4.51 -6.13 -5.90
N LEU A 479 3.55 -6.50 -5.04
CA LEU A 479 3.53 -6.15 -3.64
C LEU A 479 3.82 -7.41 -2.82
N LEU A 480 5.08 -7.53 -2.38
CA LEU A 480 5.54 -8.63 -1.55
C LEU A 480 5.33 -8.27 -0.07
N PHE A 481 4.38 -8.96 0.57
CA PHE A 481 4.14 -8.96 2.00
C PHE A 481 4.68 -10.25 2.58
N ASP A 482 6.00 -10.31 2.81
CA ASP A 482 6.72 -11.54 3.14
C ASP A 482 6.11 -12.21 4.38
N GLY A 483 5.81 -11.45 5.44
CA GLY A 483 5.21 -11.96 6.68
C GLY A 483 3.67 -12.03 6.68
N GLY A 484 3.02 -11.89 5.53
CA GLY A 484 1.56 -11.99 5.39
C GLY A 484 0.82 -10.65 5.36
N LEU A 485 -0.45 -10.72 4.94
CA LEU A 485 -1.29 -9.55 4.69
C LEU A 485 -2.72 -9.73 5.21
N THR A 486 -3.19 -8.78 6.01
CA THR A 486 -4.60 -8.63 6.40
C THR A 486 -5.10 -7.23 6.05
N ALA A 487 -6.19 -7.14 5.29
CA ALA A 487 -6.83 -5.90 4.88
C ALA A 487 -8.36 -6.00 5.01
N THR A 488 -8.85 -6.12 6.24
CA THR A 488 -10.29 -6.25 6.57
C THR A 488 -10.92 -4.93 7.00
N ASP A 489 -10.14 -4.01 7.58
CA ASP A 489 -10.63 -2.74 8.11
C ASP A 489 -10.83 -1.63 7.07
N PRO A 490 -10.08 -1.58 5.93
CA PRO A 490 -10.32 -0.58 4.88
C PRO A 490 -11.76 -0.62 4.37
N SER A 491 -12.32 0.51 3.94
CA SER A 491 -13.68 0.57 3.39
C SER A 491 -13.83 -0.11 2.01
N GLY A 492 -12.70 -0.43 1.38
CA GLY A 492 -12.64 -1.11 0.07
C GLY A 492 -11.18 -1.32 -0.32
N VAL A 493 -10.90 -2.46 -0.96
CA VAL A 493 -9.57 -2.80 -1.47
C VAL A 493 -9.62 -2.79 -3.00
N THR A 494 -8.69 -2.08 -3.63
CA THR A 494 -8.46 -2.13 -5.07
C THR A 494 -7.16 -2.86 -5.36
N LEU A 495 -7.21 -3.87 -6.23
CA LEU A 495 -6.04 -4.64 -6.65
C LEU A 495 -5.78 -4.44 -8.14
N ASN A 496 -4.56 -4.02 -8.49
CA ASN A 496 -4.14 -3.83 -9.88
C ASN A 496 -3.10 -4.84 -10.34
N GLY A 497 -2.21 -5.27 -9.44
CA GLY A 497 -1.11 -6.19 -9.78
C GLY A 497 -1.14 -7.50 -8.99
N THR A 498 0.04 -7.92 -8.56
CA THR A 498 0.24 -9.12 -7.77
C THR A 498 0.43 -8.80 -6.29
N VAL A 499 -0.41 -9.38 -5.44
CA VAL A 499 -0.14 -9.54 -4.00
C VAL A 499 0.56 -10.87 -3.80
N ARG A 500 1.75 -10.83 -3.19
CA ARG A 500 2.59 -12.01 -2.97
C ARG A 500 3.04 -12.12 -1.52
N THR A 501 3.15 -13.35 -1.03
CA THR A 501 3.77 -13.68 0.26
C THR A 501 4.71 -14.89 0.08
N SER A 502 5.52 -15.22 1.09
CA SER A 502 6.49 -16.33 1.04
C SER A 502 6.10 -17.54 1.90
N GLY A 503 4.82 -17.91 1.89
CA GLY A 503 4.28 -18.95 2.77
C GLY A 503 3.41 -18.40 3.90
N ASP A 504 2.99 -17.15 3.80
CA ASP A 504 2.18 -16.47 4.80
C ASP A 504 0.79 -16.14 4.27
N ALA A 505 -0.20 -16.10 5.16
CA ALA A 505 -1.60 -15.97 4.76
C ALA A 505 -1.92 -14.59 4.16
N VAL A 506 -2.90 -14.57 3.26
CA VAL A 506 -3.49 -13.34 2.72
C VAL A 506 -4.98 -13.33 3.04
N SER A 507 -5.45 -12.26 3.68
CA SER A 507 -6.87 -12.00 3.92
C SER A 507 -7.23 -10.61 3.39
N LEU A 508 -8.04 -10.56 2.33
CA LEU A 508 -8.51 -9.32 1.72
C LEU A 508 -10.02 -9.19 1.87
N GLY A 509 -10.44 -8.07 2.44
CA GLY A 509 -11.84 -7.73 2.64
C GLY A 509 -12.58 -8.59 3.66
N ASP A 510 -13.81 -8.19 3.91
CA ASP A 510 -14.78 -8.82 4.80
C ASP A 510 -16.21 -8.57 4.28
N GLY A 511 -17.25 -8.86 5.06
CA GLY A 511 -18.63 -8.63 4.62
C GLY A 511 -18.99 -7.18 4.27
N ASN A 512 -18.19 -6.20 4.69
CA ASN A 512 -18.36 -4.76 4.42
C ASN A 512 -17.28 -4.19 3.50
N THR A 513 -16.18 -4.91 3.28
CA THR A 513 -15.04 -4.46 2.48
C THR A 513 -14.93 -5.26 1.19
N ALA A 514 -15.42 -4.68 0.09
CA ALA A 514 -15.33 -5.28 -1.24
C ALA A 514 -13.89 -5.23 -1.80
N LEU A 515 -13.56 -6.19 -2.65
CA LEU A 515 -12.35 -6.24 -3.45
C LEU A 515 -12.67 -5.89 -4.90
N THR A 516 -12.11 -4.80 -5.41
CA THR A 516 -12.25 -4.37 -6.81
C THR A 516 -10.98 -4.68 -7.58
N LEU A 517 -11.10 -5.39 -8.70
CA LEU A 517 -10.01 -5.64 -9.63
C LEU A 517 -9.99 -4.53 -10.69
N ALA A 518 -8.91 -3.75 -10.69
CA ALA A 518 -8.74 -2.64 -11.63
C ALA A 518 -7.68 -2.93 -12.71
N GLY A 519 -6.70 -3.77 -12.40
CA GLY A 519 -5.72 -4.25 -13.38
C GLY A 519 -6.27 -5.36 -14.27
N THR A 520 -5.75 -5.49 -15.48
CA THR A 520 -6.18 -6.53 -16.45
C THR A 520 -5.99 -7.93 -15.91
N THR A 521 -4.93 -8.15 -15.13
CA THR A 521 -4.65 -9.40 -14.41
C THR A 521 -4.24 -9.09 -12.98
N SER A 522 -5.02 -9.58 -12.03
CA SER A 522 -4.68 -9.54 -10.60
C SER A 522 -4.33 -10.94 -10.11
N ILE A 523 -3.27 -11.03 -9.31
CA ILE A 523 -2.76 -12.31 -8.80
C ILE A 523 -2.64 -12.23 -7.29
N ILE A 524 -3.11 -13.27 -6.60
CA ILE A 524 -2.82 -13.49 -5.18
C ILE A 524 -2.07 -14.81 -5.07
N ASP A 525 -0.80 -14.72 -4.66
CA ASP A 525 0.13 -15.85 -4.67
C ASP A 525 0.88 -15.94 -3.34
N THR A 526 0.57 -16.96 -2.55
CA THR A 526 1.24 -17.18 -1.26
C THR A 526 2.48 -18.06 -1.36
N THR A 527 2.84 -18.49 -2.58
CA THR A 527 3.96 -19.41 -2.82
C THR A 527 5.26 -18.70 -3.18
N ASN A 528 5.27 -17.36 -3.22
CA ASN A 528 6.34 -16.55 -3.78
C ASN A 528 6.82 -17.05 -5.15
N ASN A 529 5.90 -17.13 -6.12
CA ASN A 529 6.17 -17.64 -7.47
C ASN A 529 6.82 -19.05 -7.47
N GLY A 530 6.34 -19.91 -6.58
CA GLY A 530 6.85 -21.27 -6.38
C GLY A 530 8.08 -21.41 -5.47
N GLY A 531 8.61 -20.31 -4.92
CA GLY A 531 9.72 -20.34 -3.94
C GLY A 531 9.36 -21.07 -2.63
N THR A 532 8.11 -20.99 -2.21
CA THR A 532 7.53 -21.69 -1.05
C THR A 532 6.34 -22.55 -1.52
N ALA A 533 6.61 -23.76 -2.01
CA ALA A 533 5.60 -24.63 -2.62
C ALA A 533 4.38 -24.97 -1.72
N ALA A 534 4.55 -24.93 -0.39
CA ALA A 534 3.44 -25.09 0.55
C ALA A 534 2.45 -23.92 0.48
N GLY A 535 2.94 -22.70 0.27
CA GLY A 535 2.13 -21.49 0.39
C GLY A 535 1.42 -21.37 1.74
N ALA A 536 0.33 -20.62 1.74
CA ALA A 536 -0.59 -20.43 2.86
C ALA A 536 -1.97 -20.00 2.36
N GLY A 537 -2.94 -19.95 3.29
CA GLY A 537 -4.33 -19.69 2.95
C GLY A 537 -4.56 -18.33 2.30
N ILE A 538 -5.49 -18.29 1.35
CA ILE A 538 -6.03 -17.07 0.73
C ILE A 538 -7.50 -16.94 1.15
N THR A 539 -7.84 -15.84 1.81
CA THR A 539 -9.22 -15.50 2.18
C THR A 539 -9.66 -14.23 1.46
N LEU A 540 -10.79 -14.32 0.76
CA LEU A 540 -11.50 -13.19 0.17
C LEU A 540 -12.82 -13.05 0.93
N GLY A 541 -12.85 -12.11 1.88
CA GLY A 541 -14.01 -11.96 2.78
C GLY A 541 -15.18 -11.22 2.13
N GLY A 542 -14.89 -10.24 1.28
CA GLY A 542 -15.88 -9.42 0.59
C GLY A 542 -16.19 -9.86 -0.84
N ALA A 543 -17.15 -9.17 -1.47
CA ALA A 543 -17.46 -9.38 -2.88
C ALA A 543 -16.25 -8.99 -3.75
N VAL A 544 -16.00 -9.77 -4.80
CA VAL A 544 -14.87 -9.54 -5.72
C VAL A 544 -15.42 -9.21 -7.10
N ASP A 545 -15.23 -7.98 -7.58
CA ASP A 545 -15.77 -7.53 -8.86
C ASP A 545 -14.71 -6.84 -9.72
N GLY A 546 -14.89 -6.86 -11.05
CA GLY A 546 -14.11 -6.05 -11.97
C GLY A 546 -14.55 -4.58 -11.95
N THR A 547 -13.79 -3.71 -12.61
CA THR A 547 -14.21 -2.33 -12.91
C THR A 547 -15.00 -2.24 -14.21
N LEU A 548 -14.79 -3.20 -15.12
CA LEU A 548 -15.51 -3.32 -16.38
C LEU A 548 -15.83 -4.81 -16.63
N ALA A 549 -17.04 -5.07 -17.11
CA ALA A 549 -17.49 -6.45 -17.31
C ALA A 549 -16.59 -7.18 -18.31
N ASN A 550 -16.15 -8.38 -17.91
CA ASN A 550 -15.41 -9.33 -18.73
C ASN A 550 -14.01 -8.84 -19.16
N THR A 551 -13.38 -7.93 -18.41
CA THR A 551 -12.03 -7.44 -18.75
C THR A 551 -10.94 -7.77 -17.74
N GLN A 552 -11.25 -7.80 -16.44
CA GLN A 552 -10.26 -8.12 -15.40
C GLN A 552 -10.29 -9.60 -15.03
N SER A 553 -9.11 -10.19 -14.83
CA SER A 553 -8.97 -11.59 -14.40
C SER A 553 -8.35 -11.70 -13.02
N LEU A 554 -8.71 -12.75 -12.29
CA LEU A 554 -8.14 -13.10 -10.99
C LEU A 554 -7.47 -14.48 -11.05
N SER A 555 -6.23 -14.56 -10.57
CA SER A 555 -5.55 -15.84 -10.33
C SER A 555 -5.23 -16.00 -8.84
N LEU A 556 -5.53 -17.18 -8.32
CA LEU A 556 -5.31 -17.55 -6.92
C LEU A 556 -4.35 -18.74 -6.86
N ASN A 557 -3.27 -18.60 -6.09
CA ASN A 557 -2.30 -19.66 -5.84
C ASN A 557 -1.97 -19.72 -4.35
N ALA A 558 -2.60 -20.66 -3.64
CA ALA A 558 -2.40 -20.87 -2.21
C ALA A 558 -1.33 -21.94 -1.90
N GLY A 559 -0.73 -22.55 -2.94
CA GLY A 559 0.21 -23.66 -2.80
C GLY A 559 -0.43 -24.96 -2.33
N THR A 560 0.41 -25.94 -1.99
CA THR A 560 -0.02 -27.29 -1.59
C THR A 560 -0.50 -27.40 -0.14
N GLY A 561 -0.27 -26.38 0.69
CA GLY A 561 -0.66 -26.33 2.11
C GLY A 561 -1.73 -25.27 2.41
N GLY A 562 -1.93 -24.29 1.53
CA GLY A 562 -2.91 -23.22 1.73
C GLY A 562 -4.27 -23.51 1.08
N ALA A 563 -5.36 -23.33 1.82
CA ALA A 563 -6.71 -23.38 1.27
C ALA A 563 -7.15 -22.01 0.72
N ILE A 564 -8.06 -22.01 -0.25
CA ILE A 564 -8.70 -20.79 -0.76
C ILE A 564 -10.13 -20.70 -0.22
N ALA A 565 -10.52 -19.56 0.35
CA ALA A 565 -11.88 -19.31 0.81
C ALA A 565 -12.38 -17.96 0.29
N ALA A 566 -13.41 -17.98 -0.56
CA ALA A 566 -14.19 -16.80 -0.92
C ALA A 566 -15.54 -16.86 -0.20
N SER A 567 -15.76 -15.93 0.72
CA SER A 567 -16.94 -15.92 1.59
C SER A 567 -18.15 -15.26 0.93
N SER A 568 -17.91 -14.38 -0.04
CA SER A 568 -18.93 -13.65 -0.79
C SER A 568 -18.92 -14.03 -2.27
N THR A 569 -19.59 -13.23 -3.09
CA THR A 569 -19.70 -13.42 -4.53
C THR A 569 -18.42 -13.02 -5.28
N ILE A 570 -18.21 -13.63 -6.45
CA ILE A 570 -17.15 -13.25 -7.40
C ILE A 570 -17.80 -12.92 -8.74
N GLY A 571 -17.62 -11.70 -9.22
CA GLY A 571 -18.05 -11.21 -10.53
C GLY A 571 -19.56 -11.05 -10.70
N THR A 572 -20.34 -11.06 -9.61
CA THR A 572 -21.80 -10.90 -9.70
C THR A 572 -22.24 -9.46 -9.90
N GLY A 573 -21.48 -8.49 -9.36
CA GLY A 573 -21.73 -7.07 -9.58
C GLY A 573 -21.20 -6.63 -10.93
N THR A 574 -19.91 -6.91 -11.18
CA THR A 574 -19.25 -6.71 -12.48
C THR A 574 -18.39 -7.93 -12.79
N SER A 575 -18.81 -8.68 -13.81
CA SER A 575 -18.22 -9.98 -14.15
C SER A 575 -16.74 -9.90 -14.46
N LEU A 576 -16.00 -10.89 -13.96
CA LEU A 576 -14.59 -11.06 -14.30
C LEU A 576 -14.48 -11.63 -15.73
N ALA A 577 -13.35 -11.42 -16.39
CA ALA A 577 -13.01 -12.16 -17.60
C ALA A 577 -12.75 -13.63 -17.23
N THR A 578 -11.77 -13.87 -16.37
CA THR A 578 -11.36 -15.21 -15.95
C THR A 578 -11.10 -15.29 -14.45
N LEU A 579 -11.52 -16.41 -13.84
CA LEU A 579 -11.07 -16.83 -12.52
C LEU A 579 -10.19 -18.08 -12.66
N THR A 580 -8.98 -18.04 -12.13
CA THR A 580 -8.05 -19.18 -12.15
C THR A 580 -7.72 -19.61 -10.72
N VAL A 581 -7.87 -20.91 -10.45
CA VAL A 581 -7.30 -21.58 -9.26
C VAL A 581 -6.09 -22.37 -9.73
N THR A 582 -4.90 -21.87 -9.40
CA THR A 582 -3.64 -22.45 -9.87
C THR A 582 -3.24 -23.66 -9.03
N ASN A 583 -3.21 -23.51 -7.70
CA ASN A 583 -2.94 -24.57 -6.74
C ASN A 583 -3.56 -24.21 -5.37
N SER A 584 -4.00 -25.22 -4.62
CA SER A 584 -4.56 -25.07 -3.27
C SER A 584 -4.53 -26.38 -2.47
N ASN A 585 -4.84 -26.32 -1.18
CA ASN A 585 -5.26 -27.45 -0.33
C ASN A 585 -6.79 -27.43 -0.15
N GLY A 586 -7.50 -27.31 -1.27
CA GLY A 586 -8.94 -27.11 -1.35
C GLY A 586 -9.32 -25.65 -1.54
N ALA A 587 -10.42 -25.44 -2.25
CA ALA A 587 -10.99 -24.11 -2.50
C ALA A 587 -12.49 -24.13 -2.23
N THR A 588 -13.02 -23.11 -1.54
CA THR A 588 -14.46 -22.96 -1.30
C THR A 588 -14.93 -21.58 -1.74
N PHE A 589 -15.87 -21.55 -2.66
CA PHE A 589 -16.59 -20.37 -3.11
C PHE A 589 -18.00 -20.42 -2.54
N SER A 590 -18.25 -19.62 -1.49
CA SER A 590 -19.52 -19.64 -0.75
C SER A 590 -20.64 -18.92 -1.48
N GLY A 591 -20.32 -17.80 -2.14
CA GLY A 591 -21.24 -17.05 -3.00
C GLY A 591 -21.24 -17.54 -4.45
N ALA A 592 -22.08 -16.92 -5.27
CA ALA A 592 -22.10 -17.16 -6.71
C ALA A 592 -20.82 -16.67 -7.38
N VAL A 593 -20.39 -17.39 -8.43
CA VAL A 593 -19.22 -17.08 -9.24
C VAL A 593 -19.65 -16.84 -10.68
N THR A 594 -19.38 -15.65 -11.20
CA THR A 594 -19.74 -15.22 -12.55
C THR A 594 -18.53 -14.71 -13.30
N THR A 595 -18.23 -15.32 -14.44
CA THR A 595 -17.17 -14.87 -15.36
C THR A 595 -17.70 -14.79 -16.78
N GLY A 596 -17.17 -13.88 -17.60
CA GLY A 596 -17.54 -13.72 -19.00
C GLY A 596 -16.67 -14.47 -20.00
N THR A 597 -15.63 -15.18 -19.55
CA THR A 597 -14.80 -16.00 -20.43
C THR A 597 -14.60 -17.39 -19.87
N SER A 598 -13.98 -17.51 -18.69
CA SER A 598 -13.68 -18.84 -18.14
C SER A 598 -13.50 -18.91 -16.63
N VAL A 599 -13.74 -20.10 -16.11
CA VAL A 599 -13.17 -20.58 -14.84
C VAL A 599 -12.17 -21.67 -15.18
N VAL A 600 -10.94 -21.54 -14.67
CA VAL A 600 -9.83 -22.46 -14.92
C VAL A 600 -9.37 -23.06 -13.60
N LEU A 601 -9.44 -24.38 -13.48
CA LEU A 601 -9.00 -25.14 -12.32
C LEU A 601 -7.78 -25.98 -12.73
N THR A 602 -6.59 -25.54 -12.30
CA THR A 602 -5.33 -26.13 -12.75
C THR A 602 -4.83 -27.22 -11.81
N ASP A 603 -4.83 -26.99 -10.51
CA ASP A 603 -4.39 -27.99 -9.54
C ASP A 603 -4.96 -27.71 -8.15
N THR A 604 -4.96 -28.74 -7.33
CA THR A 604 -5.30 -28.71 -5.90
C THR A 604 -4.81 -30.04 -5.31
N THR A 605 -4.43 -30.04 -4.04
CA THR A 605 -3.98 -31.25 -3.33
C THR A 605 -4.96 -32.41 -3.56
N ASP A 606 -4.43 -33.56 -3.97
CA ASP A 606 -5.23 -34.73 -4.33
C ASP A 606 -6.26 -35.07 -3.26
N ALA A 607 -7.46 -35.48 -3.71
CA ALA A 607 -8.62 -35.78 -2.87
C ALA A 607 -9.18 -34.63 -2.01
N THR A 608 -8.62 -33.42 -2.08
CA THR A 608 -9.27 -32.22 -1.54
C THR A 608 -10.17 -31.59 -2.60
N ALA A 609 -11.20 -30.85 -2.16
CA ALA A 609 -12.25 -30.37 -3.05
C ALA A 609 -12.08 -28.91 -3.45
N ILE A 610 -12.35 -28.62 -4.72
CA ILE A 610 -12.78 -27.30 -5.18
C ILE A 610 -14.31 -27.30 -5.14
N THR A 611 -14.89 -26.44 -4.31
CA THR A 611 -16.32 -26.42 -4.02
C THR A 611 -16.93 -25.08 -4.39
N PHE A 612 -17.95 -25.11 -5.25
CA PHE A 612 -18.82 -23.99 -5.55
C PHE A 612 -20.16 -24.19 -4.83
N ASN A 613 -20.34 -23.51 -3.70
CA ASN A 613 -21.58 -23.56 -2.92
C ASN A 613 -22.67 -22.65 -3.52
N GLY A 614 -22.28 -21.51 -4.09
CA GLY A 614 -23.17 -20.69 -4.91
C GLY A 614 -23.21 -21.15 -6.37
N ALA A 615 -24.11 -20.54 -7.14
CA ALA A 615 -24.24 -20.83 -8.57
C ALA A 615 -22.97 -20.46 -9.34
N LEU A 616 -22.54 -21.33 -10.25
CA LEU A 616 -21.43 -21.08 -11.17
C LEU A 616 -21.96 -20.67 -12.55
N THR A 617 -21.65 -19.46 -13.00
CA THR A 617 -21.99 -18.97 -14.35
C THR A 617 -20.71 -18.62 -15.11
N THR A 618 -20.39 -19.36 -16.17
CA THR A 618 -19.20 -19.12 -16.98
C THR A 618 -19.37 -19.67 -18.39
N PRO A 619 -18.85 -19.03 -19.45
CA PRO A 619 -18.86 -19.66 -20.76
C PRO A 619 -18.06 -20.96 -20.81
N THR A 620 -16.87 -20.97 -20.20
CA THR A 620 -15.97 -22.13 -20.22
C THR A 620 -15.60 -22.55 -18.80
N LEU A 621 -15.65 -23.85 -18.52
CA LEU A 621 -15.07 -24.45 -17.32
C LEU A 621 -13.96 -25.42 -17.74
N THR A 622 -12.72 -25.10 -17.41
CA THR A 622 -11.56 -25.93 -17.71
C THR A 622 -11.09 -26.62 -16.44
N THR A 623 -10.91 -27.94 -16.50
CA THR A 623 -10.32 -28.74 -15.42
C THR A 623 -9.08 -29.45 -15.94
N ALA A 624 -8.00 -29.43 -15.16
CA ALA A 624 -6.79 -30.17 -15.49
C ALA A 624 -6.90 -31.63 -15.04
N ALA A 625 -6.06 -32.49 -15.63
CA ALA A 625 -6.00 -33.92 -15.32
C ALA A 625 -5.25 -34.23 -14.02
N GLN A 626 -5.77 -33.73 -12.90
CA GLN A 626 -5.20 -33.82 -11.55
C GLN A 626 -6.16 -34.57 -10.59
N GLY A 627 -5.70 -34.96 -9.40
CA GLY A 627 -6.42 -35.82 -8.46
C GLY A 627 -7.41 -35.12 -7.53
N TYR A 628 -7.71 -33.84 -7.72
CA TYR A 628 -8.64 -33.09 -6.86
C TYR A 628 -10.10 -33.48 -7.10
N ASN A 629 -10.94 -33.27 -6.09
CA ASN A 629 -12.39 -33.42 -6.19
C ASN A 629 -13.03 -32.10 -6.66
N LEU A 630 -14.13 -32.18 -7.41
CA LEU A 630 -14.91 -31.01 -7.82
C LEU A 630 -16.35 -31.14 -7.33
N VAL A 631 -16.85 -30.08 -6.70
CA VAL A 631 -18.21 -30.04 -6.14
C VAL A 631 -18.93 -28.78 -6.65
N LEU A 632 -20.06 -28.99 -7.36
CA LEU A 632 -20.92 -27.93 -7.87
C LEU A 632 -22.28 -28.00 -7.18
N ASN A 633 -22.44 -27.33 -6.03
CA ASN A 633 -23.65 -27.41 -5.22
C ASN A 633 -24.74 -26.45 -5.70
N GLY A 634 -24.46 -25.14 -5.81
CA GLY A 634 -25.48 -24.10 -6.04
C GLY A 634 -26.06 -23.99 -7.46
N GLY A 635 -25.97 -25.07 -8.25
CA GLY A 635 -26.28 -25.09 -9.67
C GLY A 635 -25.15 -24.56 -10.56
N ALA A 636 -25.30 -24.72 -11.87
CA ALA A 636 -24.33 -24.27 -12.86
C ALA A 636 -25.00 -23.82 -14.16
N THR A 637 -24.42 -22.85 -14.84
CA THR A 637 -24.75 -22.47 -16.23
C THR A 637 -23.44 -22.29 -16.99
N ILE A 638 -23.13 -23.27 -17.83
CA ILE A 638 -21.90 -23.31 -18.63
C ILE A 638 -22.27 -23.43 -20.10
N THR A 639 -21.85 -22.48 -20.93
CA THR A 639 -22.34 -22.40 -22.32
C THR A 639 -21.55 -23.30 -23.27
N ASN A 640 -20.25 -23.43 -23.07
CA ASN A 640 -19.40 -24.28 -23.89
C ASN A 640 -19.40 -25.72 -23.37
N ALA A 641 -19.03 -26.65 -24.25
CA ALA A 641 -18.88 -28.05 -23.88
C ALA A 641 -17.91 -28.22 -22.70
N VAL A 642 -18.29 -29.04 -21.72
CA VAL A 642 -17.45 -29.36 -20.56
C VAL A 642 -16.99 -30.81 -20.63
N SER A 643 -15.67 -30.99 -20.56
CA SER A 643 -15.04 -32.28 -20.29
C SER A 643 -14.33 -32.18 -18.94
N PHE A 644 -14.79 -32.97 -17.97
CA PHE A 644 -14.12 -33.07 -16.68
C PHE A 644 -12.93 -34.01 -16.79
N ALA A 645 -11.70 -33.47 -16.80
CA ALA A 645 -10.47 -34.24 -16.94
C ALA A 645 -9.83 -34.64 -15.60
N HIS A 646 -10.27 -34.02 -14.50
CA HIS A 646 -9.79 -34.37 -13.15
C HIS A 646 -10.19 -35.80 -12.78
N THR A 647 -9.36 -36.45 -11.96
CA THR A 647 -9.48 -37.88 -11.61
C THR A 647 -10.02 -38.13 -10.20
N GLY A 648 -10.20 -37.07 -9.40
CA GLY A 648 -10.95 -37.16 -8.13
C GLY A 648 -12.44 -37.37 -8.35
N THR A 649 -13.25 -37.19 -7.30
CA THR A 649 -14.71 -37.33 -7.38
C THR A 649 -15.37 -36.06 -7.90
N LEU A 650 -16.43 -36.22 -8.69
CA LEU A 650 -17.28 -35.12 -9.17
C LEU A 650 -18.65 -35.17 -8.46
N THR A 651 -19.09 -34.05 -7.89
CA THR A 651 -20.45 -33.90 -7.34
C THR A 651 -21.23 -32.83 -8.12
N LEU A 652 -22.41 -33.20 -8.62
CA LEU A 652 -23.31 -32.37 -9.41
C LEU A 652 -24.62 -32.12 -8.63
N GLY A 653 -24.71 -30.94 -8.04
CA GLY A 653 -25.78 -30.51 -7.12
C GLY A 653 -25.61 -31.07 -5.72
N ASN A 654 -26.38 -30.54 -4.78
CA ASN A 654 -26.60 -31.07 -3.43
C ASN A 654 -28.09 -31.17 -3.04
N ASP A 655 -29.00 -30.68 -3.87
CA ASP A 655 -30.45 -30.77 -3.73
C ASP A 655 -31.10 -31.25 -5.04
N ALA A 656 -32.28 -31.86 -4.95
CA ALA A 656 -33.04 -32.32 -6.13
C ALA A 656 -33.54 -31.16 -7.02
N ALA A 657 -33.66 -29.95 -6.45
CA ALA A 657 -34.04 -28.74 -7.17
C ALA A 657 -32.89 -28.12 -7.98
N ASP A 658 -31.65 -28.52 -7.74
CA ASP A 658 -30.50 -27.95 -8.45
C ASP A 658 -30.57 -28.24 -9.95
N VAL A 659 -30.23 -27.23 -10.74
CA VAL A 659 -30.09 -27.34 -12.19
C VAL A 659 -28.66 -27.00 -12.57
N LEU A 660 -27.99 -27.96 -13.21
CA LEU A 660 -26.69 -27.79 -13.81
C LEU A 660 -26.86 -27.83 -15.33
N LEU A 661 -26.95 -26.63 -15.93
CA LEU A 661 -27.06 -26.44 -17.37
C LEU A 661 -25.67 -26.41 -17.99
N PHE A 662 -25.33 -27.46 -18.73
CA PHE A 662 -24.17 -27.57 -19.61
C PHE A 662 -24.65 -27.41 -21.05
N ASP A 663 -24.86 -26.17 -21.48
CA ASP A 663 -25.53 -25.84 -22.74
C ASP A 663 -24.91 -26.59 -23.92
N GLY A 664 -23.58 -26.50 -24.08
CA GLY A 664 -22.80 -27.17 -25.13
C GLY A 664 -22.39 -28.62 -24.85
N GLY A 665 -22.99 -29.28 -23.86
CA GLY A 665 -22.78 -30.70 -23.57
C GLY A 665 -21.83 -31.01 -22.40
N LEU A 666 -21.88 -32.26 -21.93
CA LEU A 666 -21.16 -32.72 -20.75
C LEU A 666 -20.51 -34.09 -20.96
N THR A 667 -19.22 -34.19 -20.67
CA THR A 667 -18.48 -35.46 -20.56
C THR A 667 -17.78 -35.54 -19.20
N ALA A 668 -18.05 -36.61 -18.45
CA ALA A 668 -17.47 -36.89 -17.13
C ALA A 668 -17.06 -38.37 -17.01
N THR A 669 -16.08 -38.78 -17.82
CA THR A 669 -15.57 -40.17 -17.85
C THR A 669 -14.35 -40.36 -16.95
N ASP A 670 -13.51 -39.33 -16.84
CA ASP A 670 -12.22 -39.38 -16.13
C ASP A 670 -12.31 -39.30 -14.59
N PRO A 671 -13.33 -38.64 -13.97
CA PRO A 671 -13.48 -38.65 -12.51
C PRO A 671 -13.57 -40.07 -11.96
N SER A 672 -13.06 -40.33 -10.76
CA SER A 672 -13.15 -41.67 -10.12
C SER A 672 -14.55 -42.07 -9.69
N GLY A 673 -15.48 -41.11 -9.63
CA GLY A 673 -16.89 -41.32 -9.34
C GLY A 673 -17.68 -40.04 -9.54
N VAL A 674 -18.92 -40.18 -10.00
CA VAL A 674 -19.86 -39.06 -10.19
C VAL A 674 -21.01 -39.21 -9.20
N THR A 675 -21.30 -38.16 -8.44
CA THR A 675 -22.50 -38.06 -7.60
C THR A 675 -23.47 -37.06 -8.21
N LEU A 676 -24.72 -37.47 -8.40
CA LEU A 676 -25.78 -36.62 -8.95
C LEU A 676 -26.90 -36.44 -7.92
N ASN A 677 -27.24 -35.19 -7.63
CA ASN A 677 -28.32 -34.83 -6.71
C ASN A 677 -29.52 -34.19 -7.43
N GLY A 678 -29.27 -33.36 -8.43
CA GLY A 678 -30.32 -32.61 -9.12
C GLY A 678 -30.49 -32.98 -10.59
N THR A 679 -30.72 -31.96 -11.40
CA THR A 679 -30.88 -32.06 -12.85
C THR A 679 -29.60 -31.68 -13.58
N VAL A 680 -29.05 -32.59 -14.38
CA VAL A 680 -28.10 -32.28 -15.45
C VAL A 680 -28.88 -31.99 -16.71
N ARG A 681 -28.64 -30.81 -17.30
CA ARG A 681 -29.37 -30.34 -18.48
C ARG A 681 -28.43 -29.87 -19.58
N THR A 682 -28.79 -30.12 -20.82
CA THR A 682 -28.14 -29.55 -22.03
C THR A 682 -29.20 -29.06 -23.01
N SER A 683 -28.81 -28.32 -24.05
CA SER A 683 -29.75 -27.71 -25.03
C SER A 683 -29.71 -28.39 -26.41
N GLY A 684 -29.66 -29.72 -26.44
CA GLY A 684 -29.49 -30.50 -27.66
C GLY A 684 -28.09 -31.07 -27.84
N ASP A 685 -27.29 -31.07 -26.78
CA ASP A 685 -25.92 -31.60 -26.75
C ASP A 685 -25.81 -32.84 -25.87
N ALA A 686 -24.86 -33.72 -26.20
CA ALA A 686 -24.77 -35.01 -25.55
C ALA A 686 -24.35 -34.92 -24.07
N VAL A 687 -24.81 -35.89 -23.29
CA VAL A 687 -24.36 -36.13 -21.91
C VAL A 687 -23.73 -37.51 -21.84
N SER A 688 -22.48 -37.58 -21.36
CA SER A 688 -21.78 -38.82 -21.05
C SER A 688 -21.30 -38.79 -19.60
N LEU A 689 -21.86 -39.65 -18.75
CA LEU A 689 -21.48 -39.77 -17.35
C LEU A 689 -20.92 -41.16 -17.07
N GLY A 690 -19.70 -41.18 -16.53
CA GLY A 690 -19.00 -42.38 -16.15
C GLY A 690 -18.53 -43.23 -17.34
N ASP A 691 -17.77 -44.26 -16.98
CA ASP A 691 -17.23 -45.30 -17.86
C ASP A 691 -17.21 -46.64 -17.09
N GLY A 692 -16.56 -47.68 -17.60
CA GLY A 692 -16.51 -48.97 -16.91
C GLY A 692 -15.88 -48.96 -15.51
N ASN A 693 -15.13 -47.92 -15.15
CA ASN A 693 -14.47 -47.73 -13.86
C ASN A 693 -15.10 -46.59 -13.01
N THR A 694 -15.88 -45.71 -13.64
CA THR A 694 -16.47 -44.53 -13.00
C THR A 694 -17.96 -44.74 -12.75
N ALA A 695 -18.32 -45.08 -11.51
CA ALA A 695 -19.71 -45.24 -11.10
C ALA A 695 -20.47 -43.90 -10.99
N LEU A 696 -21.78 -43.94 -11.24
CA LEU A 696 -22.72 -42.86 -11.00
C LEU A 696 -23.56 -43.17 -9.75
N THR A 697 -23.41 -42.37 -8.69
CA THR A 697 -24.21 -42.46 -7.48
C THR A 697 -25.30 -41.40 -7.48
N LEU A 698 -26.55 -41.83 -7.31
CA LEU A 698 -27.68 -40.92 -7.11
C LEU A 698 -27.85 -40.65 -5.62
N ALA A 699 -27.69 -39.40 -5.23
CA ALA A 699 -27.83 -38.98 -3.84
C ALA A 699 -29.09 -38.14 -3.60
N GLY A 700 -29.60 -37.45 -4.62
CA GLY A 700 -30.86 -36.72 -4.55
C GLY A 700 -32.08 -37.62 -4.74
N THR A 701 -33.22 -37.23 -4.16
CA THR A 701 -34.47 -38.01 -4.23
C THR A 701 -34.93 -38.22 -5.68
N THR A 702 -34.72 -37.22 -6.53
CA THR A 702 -34.96 -37.28 -7.97
C THR A 702 -33.75 -36.70 -8.69
N SER A 703 -33.11 -37.51 -9.51
CA SER A 703 -32.07 -37.07 -10.44
C SER A 703 -32.59 -37.12 -11.87
N ILE A 704 -32.29 -36.07 -12.64
CA ILE A 704 -32.77 -35.94 -14.02
C ILE A 704 -31.58 -35.70 -14.93
N ILE A 705 -31.53 -36.41 -16.05
CA ILE A 705 -30.64 -36.10 -17.17
C ILE A 705 -31.51 -35.76 -18.36
N ASP A 706 -31.47 -34.50 -18.78
CA ASP A 706 -32.34 -33.96 -19.80
C ASP A 706 -31.55 -33.20 -20.87
N THR A 707 -31.48 -33.75 -22.07
CA THR A 707 -30.78 -33.11 -23.19
C THR A 707 -31.68 -32.21 -24.03
N THR A 708 -32.95 -32.08 -23.67
CA THR A 708 -33.95 -31.30 -24.42
C THR A 708 -34.10 -29.88 -23.90
N ASN A 709 -33.36 -29.51 -22.85
CA ASN A 709 -33.55 -28.30 -22.08
C ASN A 709 -35.02 -28.04 -21.69
N ASN A 710 -35.63 -28.98 -20.97
CA ASN A 710 -37.04 -28.96 -20.56
C ASN A 710 -37.99 -28.78 -21.76
N GLY A 711 -37.69 -29.45 -22.87
CA GLY A 711 -38.45 -29.38 -24.12
C GLY A 711 -38.12 -28.20 -25.04
N GLY A 712 -37.18 -27.32 -24.69
CA GLY A 712 -36.71 -26.24 -25.56
C GLY A 712 -36.07 -26.71 -26.87
N THR A 713 -35.38 -27.85 -26.82
CA THR A 713 -34.79 -28.54 -27.98
C THR A 713 -35.39 -29.94 -28.07
N ALA A 714 -36.55 -30.07 -28.73
CA ALA A 714 -37.31 -31.33 -28.78
C ALA A 714 -36.51 -32.55 -29.28
N ALA A 715 -35.54 -32.34 -30.18
CA ALA A 715 -34.67 -33.41 -30.66
C ALA A 715 -33.77 -33.99 -29.56
N GLY A 716 -33.34 -33.18 -28.60
CA GLY A 716 -32.34 -33.59 -27.60
C GLY A 716 -31.05 -34.13 -28.23
N ALA A 717 -30.32 -34.91 -27.44
CA ALA A 717 -29.10 -35.59 -27.85
C ALA A 717 -28.85 -36.85 -26.99
N GLY A 718 -27.80 -37.59 -27.33
CA GLY A 718 -27.51 -38.87 -26.68
C GLY A 718 -27.22 -38.72 -25.18
N ILE A 719 -27.75 -39.65 -24.39
CA ILE A 719 -27.40 -39.84 -22.99
C ILE A 719 -26.64 -41.16 -22.86
N THR A 720 -25.39 -41.10 -22.39
CA THR A 720 -24.56 -42.27 -22.12
C THR A 720 -24.25 -42.37 -20.63
N LEU A 721 -24.56 -43.52 -20.04
CA LEU A 721 -24.20 -43.91 -18.68
C LEU A 721 -23.20 -45.06 -18.78
N GLY A 722 -21.92 -44.75 -18.69
CA GLY A 722 -20.86 -45.73 -18.93
C GLY A 722 -20.65 -46.70 -17.77
N GLY A 723 -20.82 -46.21 -16.53
CA GLY A 723 -20.61 -46.98 -15.30
C GLY A 723 -21.89 -47.48 -14.64
N ALA A 724 -21.72 -48.19 -13.52
CA ALA A 724 -22.85 -48.64 -12.71
C ALA A 724 -23.59 -47.43 -12.12
N VAL A 725 -24.92 -47.48 -12.09
CA VAL A 725 -25.78 -46.41 -11.57
C VAL A 725 -26.53 -46.91 -10.35
N ASP A 726 -26.23 -46.41 -9.16
CA ASP A 726 -26.83 -46.89 -7.91
C ASP A 726 -27.33 -45.75 -7.04
N GLY A 727 -28.32 -46.02 -6.18
CA GLY A 727 -28.74 -45.09 -5.14
C GLY A 727 -27.78 -45.08 -3.94
N THR A 728 -27.92 -44.09 -3.06
CA THR A 728 -27.25 -44.12 -1.74
C THR A 728 -28.02 -44.96 -0.72
N LEU A 729 -29.34 -45.08 -0.89
CA LEU A 729 -30.21 -45.90 -0.06
C LEU A 729 -31.24 -46.65 -0.92
N ALA A 730 -31.37 -47.95 -0.67
CA ALA A 730 -32.23 -48.83 -1.46
C ALA A 730 -33.67 -48.29 -1.54
N ASN A 731 -34.19 -48.25 -2.77
CA ASN A 731 -35.57 -47.88 -3.10
C ASN A 731 -35.94 -46.42 -2.75
N THR A 732 -34.97 -45.50 -2.72
CA THR A 732 -35.26 -44.09 -2.36
C THR A 732 -34.94 -43.08 -3.44
N GLN A 733 -33.84 -43.22 -4.18
CA GLN A 733 -33.49 -42.29 -5.27
C GLN A 733 -34.08 -42.73 -6.61
N SER A 734 -34.57 -41.77 -7.40
CA SER A 734 -35.12 -42.03 -8.74
C SER A 734 -34.26 -41.37 -9.82
N LEU A 735 -34.21 -42.00 -11.00
CA LEU A 735 -33.55 -41.48 -12.19
C LEU A 735 -34.57 -41.25 -13.31
N SER A 736 -34.57 -40.05 -13.91
CA SER A 736 -35.30 -39.76 -15.13
C SER A 736 -34.35 -39.40 -16.26
N LEU A 737 -34.57 -39.99 -17.43
CA LEU A 737 -33.76 -39.78 -18.63
C LEU A 737 -34.64 -39.22 -19.74
N ASN A 738 -34.21 -38.10 -20.34
CA ASN A 738 -34.87 -37.48 -21.47
C ASN A 738 -33.85 -37.11 -22.55
N ALA A 739 -33.75 -37.96 -23.57
CA ALA A 739 -32.86 -37.78 -24.71
C ALA A 739 -33.54 -37.09 -25.91
N GLY A 740 -34.82 -36.73 -25.78
CA GLY A 740 -35.61 -36.17 -26.89
C GLY A 740 -35.90 -37.16 -28.01
N THR A 741 -36.40 -36.67 -29.14
CA THR A 741 -36.79 -37.51 -30.29
C THR A 741 -35.63 -37.91 -31.20
N GLY A 742 -34.45 -37.30 -31.03
CA GLY A 742 -33.23 -37.54 -31.81
C GLY A 742 -32.11 -38.23 -31.04
N GLY A 743 -32.07 -38.09 -29.70
CA GLY A 743 -31.03 -38.67 -28.85
C GLY A 743 -31.33 -40.09 -28.38
N ALA A 744 -30.37 -41.00 -28.48
CA ALA A 744 -30.47 -42.34 -27.90
C ALA A 744 -30.00 -42.38 -26.44
N ILE A 745 -30.53 -43.30 -25.65
CA ILE A 745 -30.06 -43.60 -24.29
C ILE A 745 -29.24 -44.89 -24.32
N ALA A 746 -28.02 -44.86 -23.76
CA ALA A 746 -27.17 -46.03 -23.62
C ALA A 746 -26.67 -46.15 -22.17
N ALA A 747 -27.09 -47.18 -21.46
CA ALA A 747 -26.50 -47.58 -20.19
C ALA A 747 -25.67 -48.84 -20.40
N SER A 748 -24.36 -48.72 -20.26
CA SER A 748 -23.41 -49.80 -20.58
C SER A 748 -23.25 -50.79 -19.43
N SER A 749 -23.56 -50.38 -18.21
CA SER A 749 -23.42 -51.19 -16.99
C SER A 749 -24.77 -51.40 -16.29
N THR A 750 -24.73 -51.87 -15.06
CA THR A 750 -25.90 -52.14 -14.22
C THR A 750 -26.55 -50.86 -13.69
N ILE A 751 -27.87 -50.89 -13.51
CA ILE A 751 -28.63 -49.84 -12.82
C ILE A 751 -29.32 -50.44 -11.60
N GLY A 752 -29.02 -49.94 -10.40
CA GLY A 752 -29.67 -50.29 -9.14
C GLY A 752 -29.34 -51.68 -8.59
N THR A 753 -28.31 -52.36 -9.11
CA THR A 753 -27.95 -53.71 -8.65
C THR A 753 -27.12 -53.69 -7.38
N GLY A 754 -26.34 -52.63 -7.15
CA GLY A 754 -25.61 -52.44 -5.89
C GLY A 754 -26.57 -51.91 -4.82
N THR A 755 -27.24 -50.82 -5.15
CA THR A 755 -28.28 -50.21 -4.32
C THR A 755 -29.46 -49.80 -5.20
N SER A 756 -30.57 -50.51 -5.05
CA SER A 756 -31.75 -50.35 -5.91
C SER A 756 -32.28 -48.93 -5.95
N LEU A 757 -32.63 -48.48 -7.16
CA LEU A 757 -33.34 -47.21 -7.35
C LEU A 757 -34.80 -47.36 -6.89
N ALA A 758 -35.45 -46.27 -6.52
CA ALA A 758 -36.92 -46.27 -6.38
C ALA A 758 -37.57 -46.45 -7.75
N THR A 759 -37.27 -45.53 -8.67
CA THR A 759 -37.85 -45.51 -10.02
C THR A 759 -36.79 -45.19 -11.06
N LEU A 760 -36.86 -45.89 -12.20
CA LEU A 760 -36.18 -45.50 -13.44
C LEU A 760 -37.24 -45.07 -14.46
N THR A 761 -37.12 -43.86 -14.98
CA THR A 761 -38.02 -43.31 -15.99
C THR A 761 -37.28 -43.02 -17.29
N VAL A 762 -37.76 -43.56 -18.40
CA VAL A 762 -37.42 -43.09 -19.74
C VAL A 762 -38.55 -42.18 -20.21
N THR A 763 -38.27 -40.88 -20.25
CA THR A 763 -39.26 -39.85 -20.60
C THR A 763 -39.44 -39.77 -22.11
N ASN A 764 -38.34 -39.65 -22.85
CA ASN A 764 -38.31 -39.66 -24.31
C ASN A 764 -36.91 -40.09 -24.80
N SER A 765 -36.83 -40.77 -25.95
CA SER A 765 -35.57 -41.18 -26.59
C SER A 765 -35.76 -41.52 -28.07
N ASN A 766 -34.67 -41.57 -28.83
CA ASN A 766 -34.58 -42.22 -30.15
C ASN A 766 -34.05 -43.65 -30.02
N GLY A 767 -34.59 -44.39 -29.05
CA GLY A 767 -34.14 -45.71 -28.63
C GLY A 767 -33.33 -45.66 -27.34
N ALA A 768 -33.50 -46.69 -26.51
CA ALA A 768 -32.80 -46.85 -25.25
C ALA A 768 -32.23 -48.27 -25.13
N THR A 769 -30.98 -48.42 -24.70
CA THR A 769 -30.35 -49.73 -24.46
C THR A 769 -29.75 -49.79 -23.07
N PHE A 770 -30.21 -50.76 -22.28
CA PHE A 770 -29.68 -51.11 -20.96
C PHE A 770 -28.93 -52.44 -21.08
N SER A 771 -27.59 -52.35 -21.13
CA SER A 771 -26.72 -53.52 -21.37
C SER A 771 -26.58 -54.41 -20.15
N GLY A 772 -26.49 -53.81 -18.97
CA GLY A 772 -26.47 -54.52 -17.68
C GLY A 772 -27.87 -54.78 -17.11
N ALA A 773 -27.91 -55.44 -15.96
CA ALA A 773 -29.16 -55.66 -15.22
C ALA A 773 -29.71 -54.33 -14.66
N VAL A 774 -31.03 -54.21 -14.64
CA VAL A 774 -31.77 -53.05 -14.11
C VAL A 774 -32.63 -53.50 -12.94
N THR A 775 -32.43 -52.91 -11.77
CA THR A 775 -33.14 -53.23 -10.53
C THR A 775 -33.74 -51.97 -9.92
N THR A 776 -35.06 -51.97 -9.74
CA THR A 776 -35.77 -50.90 -9.03
C THR A 776 -36.69 -51.46 -7.95
N GLY A 777 -36.95 -50.67 -6.93
CA GLY A 777 -37.77 -51.01 -5.76
C GLY A 777 -39.24 -50.63 -5.87
N THR A 778 -39.58 -49.79 -6.83
CA THR A 778 -40.96 -49.31 -7.03
C THR A 778 -41.40 -49.52 -8.47
N SER A 779 -40.70 -48.92 -9.44
CA SER A 779 -41.13 -48.99 -10.83
C SER A 779 -40.03 -48.76 -11.87
N VAL A 780 -40.31 -49.23 -13.07
CA VAL A 780 -39.72 -48.74 -14.31
C VAL A 780 -40.86 -48.13 -15.14
N VAL A 781 -40.68 -46.89 -15.60
CA VAL A 781 -41.69 -46.12 -16.33
C VAL A 781 -41.15 -45.74 -17.71
N LEU A 782 -41.85 -46.16 -18.76
CA LEU A 782 -41.50 -45.91 -20.15
C LEU A 782 -42.58 -45.03 -20.79
N THR A 783 -42.32 -43.72 -20.82
CA THR A 783 -43.30 -42.69 -21.19
C THR A 783 -43.38 -42.48 -22.69
N ASP A 784 -42.26 -42.32 -23.37
CA ASP A 784 -42.22 -42.14 -24.82
C ASP A 784 -40.85 -42.54 -25.37
N THR A 785 -40.83 -42.84 -26.67
CA THR A 785 -39.63 -43.09 -27.47
C THR A 785 -40.05 -43.04 -28.94
N THR A 786 -39.21 -42.51 -29.82
CA THR A 786 -39.48 -42.36 -31.26
C THR A 786 -40.06 -43.65 -31.84
N ASP A 787 -41.18 -43.52 -32.54
CA ASP A 787 -41.94 -44.65 -33.07
C ASP A 787 -41.04 -45.65 -33.82
N ALA A 788 -41.31 -46.94 -33.62
CA ALA A 788 -40.56 -48.07 -34.16
C ALA A 788 -39.06 -48.17 -33.76
N THR A 789 -38.56 -47.31 -32.87
CA THR A 789 -37.27 -47.52 -32.20
C THR A 789 -37.47 -48.30 -30.89
N ALA A 790 -36.43 -48.96 -30.40
CA ALA A 790 -36.55 -49.92 -29.31
C ALA A 790 -36.02 -49.37 -27.98
N ILE A 791 -36.78 -49.66 -26.91
CA ILE A 791 -36.27 -49.70 -25.55
C ILE A 791 -35.86 -51.15 -25.27
N THR A 792 -34.58 -51.40 -25.07
CA THR A 792 -33.98 -52.74 -24.96
C THR A 792 -33.33 -52.94 -23.61
N PHE A 793 -33.78 -53.96 -22.88
CA PHE A 793 -33.13 -54.46 -21.67
C PHE A 793 -32.37 -55.75 -22.03
N ASN A 794 -31.05 -55.64 -22.22
CA ASN A 794 -30.18 -56.77 -22.52
C ASN A 794 -29.81 -57.57 -21.27
N GLY A 795 -29.66 -56.92 -20.12
CA GLY A 795 -29.57 -57.59 -18.83
C GLY A 795 -30.95 -57.86 -18.20
N ALA A 796 -30.95 -58.57 -17.08
CA ALA A 796 -32.17 -58.89 -16.35
C ALA A 796 -32.86 -57.62 -15.82
N LEU A 797 -34.18 -57.53 -16.01
CA LEU A 797 -35.01 -56.47 -15.46
C LEU A 797 -35.73 -56.95 -14.18
N THR A 798 -35.46 -56.35 -13.03
CA THR A 798 -36.16 -56.61 -11.75
C THR A 798 -36.85 -55.34 -11.28
N THR A 799 -38.18 -55.34 -11.22
CA THR A 799 -38.96 -54.19 -10.77
C THR A 799 -40.33 -54.62 -10.26
N PRO A 800 -40.90 -54.04 -9.20
CA PRO A 800 -42.27 -54.36 -8.84
C PRO A 800 -43.28 -53.98 -9.92
N THR A 801 -43.13 -52.81 -10.52
CA THR A 801 -44.06 -52.29 -11.53
C THR A 801 -43.33 -51.94 -12.82
N LEU A 802 -43.86 -52.36 -13.96
CA LEU A 802 -43.43 -51.88 -15.28
C LEU A 802 -44.60 -51.16 -15.95
N THR A 803 -44.44 -49.86 -16.16
CA THR A 803 -45.45 -49.00 -16.79
C THR A 803 -45.00 -48.62 -18.19
N THR A 804 -45.81 -48.92 -19.20
CA THR A 804 -45.60 -48.49 -20.59
C THR A 804 -46.73 -47.58 -21.02
N ALA A 805 -46.42 -46.42 -21.61
CA ALA A 805 -47.43 -45.56 -22.21
C ALA A 805 -47.88 -46.06 -23.60
N ALA A 806 -49.04 -45.58 -24.06
CA ALA A 806 -49.64 -45.94 -25.34
C ALA A 806 -49.00 -45.23 -26.55
N GLN A 807 -47.70 -45.45 -26.75
CA GLN A 807 -46.87 -44.85 -27.79
C GLN A 807 -46.34 -45.91 -28.77
N GLY A 808 -45.78 -45.52 -29.92
CA GLY A 808 -45.40 -46.42 -31.01
C GLY A 808 -44.02 -47.09 -30.90
N TYR A 809 -43.34 -47.01 -29.75
CA TYR A 809 -42.02 -47.61 -29.57
C TYR A 809 -42.07 -49.15 -29.44
N ASN A 810 -40.95 -49.79 -29.79
CA ASN A 810 -40.73 -51.21 -29.53
C ASN A 810 -40.17 -51.43 -28.12
N LEU A 811 -40.53 -52.53 -27.47
CA LEU A 811 -39.97 -52.95 -26.19
C LEU A 811 -39.34 -54.33 -26.31
N VAL A 812 -38.09 -54.46 -25.85
CA VAL A 812 -37.31 -55.70 -25.94
C VAL A 812 -36.78 -56.06 -24.55
N LEU A 813 -37.15 -57.23 -24.04
CA LEU A 813 -36.70 -57.78 -22.75
C LEU A 813 -35.87 -59.05 -23.00
N ASN A 814 -34.56 -58.92 -23.19
CA ASN A 814 -33.68 -60.04 -23.55
C ASN A 814 -33.20 -60.82 -22.32
N GLY A 815 -32.52 -60.19 -21.36
CA GLY A 815 -31.80 -60.87 -20.26
C GLY A 815 -32.65 -61.48 -19.14
N GLY A 816 -33.91 -61.80 -19.41
CA GLY A 816 -34.91 -62.19 -18.40
C GLY A 816 -35.57 -61.01 -17.70
N ALA A 817 -36.66 -61.29 -16.97
CA ALA A 817 -37.40 -60.27 -16.21
C ALA A 817 -38.00 -60.87 -14.93
N THR A 818 -38.14 -60.07 -13.88
CA THR A 818 -38.91 -60.37 -12.67
C THR A 818 -39.74 -59.15 -12.33
N ILE A 819 -41.04 -59.22 -12.62
CA ILE A 819 -42.01 -58.16 -12.39
C ILE A 819 -43.12 -58.68 -11.49
N THR A 820 -43.27 -58.07 -10.30
CA THR A 820 -44.15 -58.64 -9.27
C THR A 820 -45.60 -58.21 -9.41
N ASN A 821 -45.86 -57.00 -9.88
CA ASN A 821 -47.21 -56.50 -10.11
C ASN A 821 -47.69 -56.86 -11.51
N ALA A 822 -49.02 -56.84 -11.71
CA ALA A 822 -49.62 -57.06 -13.02
C ALA A 822 -49.09 -56.05 -14.05
N VAL A 823 -48.69 -56.55 -15.23
CA VAL A 823 -48.20 -55.71 -16.33
C VAL A 823 -49.21 -55.69 -17.48
N SER A 824 -49.55 -54.50 -17.93
CA SER A 824 -50.25 -54.28 -19.20
C SER A 824 -49.34 -53.50 -20.14
N PHE A 825 -48.89 -54.14 -21.21
CA PHE A 825 -48.13 -53.49 -22.26
C PHE A 825 -49.07 -52.69 -23.16
N ALA A 826 -49.10 -51.38 -22.97
CA ALA A 826 -49.98 -50.45 -23.70
C ALA A 826 -49.33 -49.84 -24.95
N HIS A 827 -48.02 -49.97 -25.11
CA HIS A 827 -47.32 -49.50 -26.31
C HIS A 827 -47.79 -50.27 -27.56
N THR A 828 -47.77 -49.61 -28.71
CA THR A 828 -48.31 -50.13 -29.99
C THR A 828 -47.24 -50.63 -30.96
N GLY A 829 -45.96 -50.43 -30.64
CA GLY A 829 -44.85 -51.06 -31.36
C GLY A 829 -44.76 -52.57 -31.11
N THR A 830 -43.61 -53.17 -31.45
CA THR A 830 -43.37 -54.61 -31.24
C THR A 830 -42.86 -54.89 -29.83
N LEU A 831 -43.30 -56.00 -29.24
CA LEU A 831 -42.84 -56.52 -27.96
C LEU A 831 -42.01 -57.78 -28.18
N THR A 832 -40.78 -57.83 -27.65
CA THR A 832 -39.95 -59.05 -27.63
C THR A 832 -39.71 -59.50 -26.19
N LEU A 833 -40.02 -60.76 -25.92
CA LEU A 833 -39.87 -61.42 -24.62
C LEU A 833 -38.83 -62.54 -24.77
N GLY A 834 -37.63 -62.26 -24.30
CA GLY A 834 -36.42 -63.10 -24.36
C GLY A 834 -35.76 -63.15 -25.73
N ASN A 835 -34.48 -63.56 -25.74
CA ASN A 835 -33.67 -63.79 -26.94
C ASN A 835 -32.90 -65.12 -26.94
N ASP A 836 -32.95 -65.87 -25.86
CA ASP A 836 -32.42 -67.22 -25.71
C ASP A 836 -33.48 -68.15 -25.08
N ALA A 837 -33.40 -69.45 -25.37
CA ALA A 837 -34.30 -70.46 -24.79
C ALA A 837 -34.19 -70.56 -23.25
N ALA A 838 -33.05 -70.16 -22.69
CA ALA A 838 -32.79 -70.14 -21.26
C ALA A 838 -33.40 -68.95 -20.52
N ASP A 839 -33.87 -67.92 -21.23
CA ASP A 839 -34.42 -66.73 -20.60
C ASP A 839 -35.70 -67.05 -19.83
N VAL A 840 -35.81 -66.46 -18.64
CA VAL A 840 -37.00 -66.55 -17.79
C VAL A 840 -37.52 -65.15 -17.53
N LEU A 841 -38.76 -64.89 -17.97
CA LEU A 841 -39.50 -63.67 -17.70
C LEU A 841 -40.66 -63.99 -16.76
N LEU A 842 -40.46 -63.74 -15.47
CA LEU A 842 -41.45 -63.90 -14.41
C LEU A 842 -42.31 -62.64 -14.31
N PHE A 843 -43.61 -62.77 -14.57
CA PHE A 843 -44.64 -61.78 -14.34
C PHE A 843 -45.57 -62.28 -13.23
N ASP A 844 -45.16 -62.09 -11.98
CA ASP A 844 -45.81 -62.69 -10.80
C ASP A 844 -47.30 -62.32 -10.76
N GLY A 845 -47.64 -61.03 -10.89
CA GLY A 845 -49.03 -60.54 -10.88
C GLY A 845 -49.79 -60.64 -12.21
N GLY A 846 -49.24 -61.32 -13.21
CA GLY A 846 -49.87 -61.51 -14.52
C GLY A 846 -49.42 -60.54 -15.62
N LEU A 847 -49.77 -60.88 -16.86
CA LEU A 847 -49.27 -60.23 -18.07
C LEU A 847 -50.38 -60.06 -19.12
N THR A 848 -50.56 -58.84 -19.63
CA THR A 848 -51.41 -58.53 -20.79
C THR A 848 -50.60 -57.79 -21.86
N ALA A 849 -50.59 -58.31 -23.09
CA ALA A 849 -49.90 -57.78 -24.25
C ALA A 849 -50.81 -57.85 -25.50
N THR A 850 -51.91 -57.10 -25.48
CA THR A 850 -52.90 -57.04 -26.57
C THR A 850 -52.81 -55.78 -27.42
N ASP A 851 -52.13 -54.74 -26.93
CA ASP A 851 -51.95 -53.48 -27.66
C ASP A 851 -50.71 -53.44 -28.57
N PRO A 852 -49.61 -54.19 -28.32
CA PRO A 852 -48.47 -54.24 -29.22
C PRO A 852 -48.86 -54.70 -30.63
N SER A 853 -48.19 -54.20 -31.68
CA SER A 853 -48.44 -54.64 -33.07
C SER A 853 -47.98 -56.07 -33.35
N GLY A 854 -47.10 -56.61 -32.51
CA GLY A 854 -46.68 -58.01 -32.54
C GLY A 854 -45.90 -58.38 -31.29
N VAL A 855 -46.09 -59.61 -30.81
CA VAL A 855 -45.35 -60.17 -29.67
C VAL A 855 -44.43 -61.28 -30.18
N THR A 856 -43.14 -61.18 -29.92
CA THR A 856 -42.15 -62.22 -30.17
C THR A 856 -41.75 -62.87 -28.85
N LEU A 857 -41.82 -64.19 -28.77
CA LEU A 857 -41.43 -64.96 -27.58
C LEU A 857 -40.31 -65.95 -27.89
N ASN A 858 -39.23 -65.85 -27.11
CA ASN A 858 -38.09 -66.77 -27.13
C ASN A 858 -37.69 -67.03 -25.66
N GLY A 859 -37.79 -68.27 -25.18
CA GLY A 859 -37.62 -68.60 -23.75
C GLY A 859 -38.94 -68.79 -23.00
N THR A 860 -38.92 -68.59 -21.67
CA THR A 860 -40.05 -68.89 -20.78
C THR A 860 -40.71 -67.63 -20.20
N VAL A 861 -41.97 -67.40 -20.51
CA VAL A 861 -42.85 -66.49 -19.75
C VAL A 861 -43.50 -67.27 -18.62
N ARG A 862 -43.31 -66.84 -17.37
CA ARG A 862 -43.85 -67.49 -16.18
C ARG A 862 -44.74 -66.55 -15.38
N THR A 863 -45.81 -67.08 -14.79
CA THR A 863 -46.64 -66.39 -13.77
C THR A 863 -46.87 -67.30 -12.56
N SER A 864 -47.33 -66.74 -11.45
CA SER A 864 -47.60 -67.49 -10.20
C SER A 864 -49.06 -67.96 -10.08
N GLY A 865 -49.67 -68.35 -11.21
CA GLY A 865 -51.09 -68.68 -11.30
C GLY A 865 -51.95 -67.56 -11.88
N ASP A 866 -51.35 -66.41 -12.18
CA ASP A 866 -52.02 -65.24 -12.73
C ASP A 866 -52.18 -65.31 -14.26
N ALA A 867 -53.10 -64.49 -14.76
CA ALA A 867 -53.50 -64.50 -16.16
C ALA A 867 -52.37 -64.04 -17.10
N VAL A 868 -52.26 -64.73 -18.24
CA VAL A 868 -51.38 -64.37 -19.36
C VAL A 868 -52.25 -64.17 -20.60
N SER A 869 -52.21 -62.96 -21.17
CA SER A 869 -52.80 -62.62 -22.45
C SER A 869 -51.72 -62.12 -23.39
N LEU A 870 -51.33 -62.93 -24.38
CA LEU A 870 -50.30 -62.60 -25.37
C LEU A 870 -50.93 -62.55 -26.76
N GLY A 871 -51.12 -61.34 -27.27
CA GLY A 871 -51.78 -61.07 -28.54
C GLY A 871 -53.30 -61.15 -28.50
N ASP A 872 -53.91 -60.81 -29.64
CA ASP A 872 -55.36 -60.85 -29.87
C ASP A 872 -55.65 -61.04 -31.39
N GLY A 873 -56.84 -60.66 -31.87
CA GLY A 873 -57.17 -60.76 -33.30
C GLY A 873 -56.34 -59.85 -34.23
N ASN A 874 -55.68 -58.83 -33.67
CA ASN A 874 -54.90 -57.82 -34.38
C ASN A 874 -53.40 -57.84 -34.01
N THR A 875 -53.03 -58.48 -32.89
CA THR A 875 -51.64 -58.65 -32.44
C THR A 875 -51.15 -60.08 -32.65
N ALA A 876 -50.22 -60.28 -33.58
CA ALA A 876 -49.65 -61.60 -33.85
C ALA A 876 -48.64 -62.04 -32.78
N LEU A 877 -48.76 -63.29 -32.32
CA LEU A 877 -47.76 -63.96 -31.48
C LEU A 877 -46.80 -64.79 -32.36
N THR A 878 -45.52 -64.43 -32.36
CA THR A 878 -44.44 -65.12 -33.07
C THR A 878 -43.53 -65.86 -32.09
N LEU A 879 -43.32 -67.16 -32.30
CA LEU A 879 -42.36 -67.96 -31.53
C LEU A 879 -41.04 -68.01 -32.29
N ALA A 880 -40.00 -67.36 -31.76
CA ALA A 880 -38.72 -67.23 -32.45
C ALA A 880 -37.65 -68.26 -32.03
N GLY A 881 -37.85 -68.94 -30.89
CA GLY A 881 -36.91 -69.92 -30.33
C GLY A 881 -37.18 -71.37 -30.74
N THR A 882 -36.21 -72.25 -30.45
CA THR A 882 -36.39 -73.71 -30.54
C THR A 882 -37.32 -74.25 -29.45
N THR A 883 -37.43 -73.53 -28.34
CA THR A 883 -38.39 -73.75 -27.25
C THR A 883 -38.90 -72.40 -26.71
N SER A 884 -40.21 -72.20 -26.75
CA SER A 884 -40.90 -71.08 -26.12
C SER A 884 -41.97 -71.62 -25.17
N ILE A 885 -41.95 -71.22 -23.91
CA ILE A 885 -42.78 -71.78 -22.86
C ILE A 885 -43.63 -70.68 -22.22
N ILE A 886 -44.93 -70.94 -22.05
CA ILE A 886 -45.80 -70.16 -21.18
C ILE A 886 -46.14 -71.06 -19.99
N ASP A 887 -45.62 -70.70 -18.82
CA ASP A 887 -45.77 -71.45 -17.59
C ASP A 887 -46.60 -70.65 -16.58
N THR A 888 -47.88 -70.97 -16.46
CA THR A 888 -48.76 -70.37 -15.45
C THR A 888 -48.75 -71.13 -14.13
N THR A 889 -47.88 -72.13 -13.98
CA THR A 889 -47.78 -72.95 -12.77
C THR A 889 -46.59 -72.48 -11.94
N ASN A 890 -46.75 -72.34 -10.63
CA ASN A 890 -45.67 -71.96 -9.72
C ASN A 890 -44.64 -73.11 -9.54
N ASN A 891 -43.93 -73.47 -10.61
CA ASN A 891 -42.83 -74.43 -10.67
C ASN A 891 -43.08 -75.75 -9.91
N GLY A 892 -44.23 -76.40 -10.14
CA GLY A 892 -44.52 -77.71 -9.54
C GLY A 892 -44.65 -77.74 -8.00
N GLY A 893 -44.76 -76.58 -7.34
CA GLY A 893 -45.14 -76.49 -5.92
C GLY A 893 -46.56 -77.03 -5.71
N THR A 894 -46.64 -78.28 -5.27
CA THR A 894 -47.83 -79.07 -4.90
C THR A 894 -49.20 -78.40 -4.98
N ALA A 895 -50.08 -78.98 -5.80
CA ALA A 895 -51.51 -78.74 -5.81
C ALA A 895 -52.14 -78.84 -4.40
N ALA A 896 -52.64 -77.71 -3.90
CA ALA A 896 -53.68 -77.66 -2.88
C ALA A 896 -54.63 -76.53 -3.26
N GLY A 897 -55.86 -76.89 -3.62
CA GLY A 897 -56.69 -76.11 -4.51
C GLY A 897 -57.39 -74.89 -3.91
N ARG A 898 -57.82 -74.03 -4.83
CA ARG A 898 -59.10 -73.34 -4.72
C ARG A 898 -59.78 -73.41 -6.08
N ALA A 899 -60.87 -74.16 -6.12
CA ALA A 899 -61.80 -74.18 -7.23
C ALA A 899 -62.75 -72.97 -7.14
N SER A 900 -63.04 -72.41 -8.33
CA SER A 900 -64.34 -71.89 -8.80
C SER A 900 -64.82 -70.48 -8.38
N PRO A 901 -65.81 -69.90 -9.12
CA PRO A 901 -66.00 -69.87 -10.60
C PRO A 901 -66.52 -68.50 -11.10
N TRP A 902 -66.28 -68.04 -12.35
CA TRP A 902 -67.27 -67.25 -13.10
C TRP A 902 -67.04 -67.40 -14.62
N ALA A 903 -68.04 -67.99 -15.28
CA ALA A 903 -68.17 -68.06 -16.73
C ALA A 903 -69.12 -66.95 -17.20
N GLY A 904 -68.85 -66.32 -18.35
CA GLY A 904 -69.88 -65.53 -19.04
C GLY A 904 -69.44 -64.65 -20.20
N ARG A 905 -69.59 -65.19 -21.43
CA ARG A 905 -69.86 -64.50 -22.73
C ARG A 905 -68.67 -63.68 -23.27
N TRP A 906 -68.24 -63.84 -24.53
CA TRP A 906 -69.02 -63.57 -25.74
C TRP A 906 -68.57 -64.40 -26.95
N MET A 907 -69.55 -64.85 -27.74
CA MET A 907 -69.41 -65.29 -29.13
C MET A 907 -69.36 -64.06 -30.06
N ALA A 908 -68.62 -64.15 -31.16
CA ALA A 908 -68.94 -63.39 -32.37
C ALA A 908 -68.85 -64.29 -33.62
N ARG A 909 -69.99 -64.37 -34.30
CA ARG A 909 -70.21 -65.01 -35.60
C ARG A 909 -69.46 -64.28 -36.72
N TRP A 910 -68.94 -65.05 -37.66
CA TRP A 910 -68.66 -64.63 -39.03
C TRP A 910 -69.96 -64.36 -39.80
N PRO A 911 -69.99 -63.42 -40.76
CA PRO A 911 -70.89 -63.47 -41.89
C PRO A 911 -70.11 -63.72 -43.20
N THR A 912 -70.49 -64.79 -43.90
CA THR A 912 -70.21 -64.98 -45.32
C THR A 912 -71.05 -64.01 -46.17
N ARG A 913 -70.47 -63.38 -47.19
CA ARG A 913 -71.21 -62.86 -48.36
C ARG A 913 -71.10 -63.85 -49.53
N ARG A 914 -72.19 -64.00 -50.30
CA ARG A 914 -72.13 -64.31 -51.74
C ARG A 914 -72.97 -63.28 -52.49
N ALA A 915 -72.45 -62.92 -53.67
CA ALA A 915 -72.81 -61.86 -54.61
C ALA A 915 -72.42 -60.45 -54.17
#